data_AF-A0A9W6YI70-F1
#
_entry.id   AF-A0A9W6YI70-F1
#
_cell.length_a   1.000
_cell.length_b   1.000
_cell.length_c   1.000
_cell.angle_alpha   90.00
_cell.angle_beta   90.00
_cell.angle_gamma   90.00
#
_symmetry.space_group_name_H-M   'P 1'
#
loop_
_entity.id
_entity.type
_entity.pdbx_description
1 polymer ?
#
loop_
_entity_poly.entity_id
_entity_poly.type
_entity_poly.pdbx_seq_one_letter_code
_entity_poly.pdbx_strand_id
1 'polypeptide(L)'
;MLRGVSGGERKRVTTGEMAFGNKYAMMMDEISTGLDSAATFDIITTQRSLAKKFRKTVVISLLQPSPEVFVLFDDVIILNAGYLMYHGPCEKALAYFEGLGFKCPPSRDVADFLLDLGTDKQLQYQEKFTRGCTVPRTPSEFAEAFERSAIYIETLRELEEPVNPILVEDMKTHMSVQTEFSQHFWASTLLLMKREFTITKREMSAVAGRMVMSTIVALLCSSVYYQFDSTDAQLAMEIFFESILNLSVGQSAQIPTVMAAREVFYKQRGANFFRTASYVVSSSVVQVPAILLETIVFSATVYWMCGFTSTFWNFFIFVVVLCLINIALAAFFFFLASASPNLNVANPLSSVSIVFFVMCAGYTITQDQIPDYLIWLYWINPTSWGIRALGVNQYINSQFDKCVLNGIDYCTKYGMTMGEYSLSTYGVMSEKYWLWYGLVFMAATYLVFLFLSCLALEYHRFESPENITLDSTVCEKITDSYITTKTPRRSKPRDVVLSVLPVKEPDFTAVTLAFKDLWYSVPDPTNRKNTIDLLKGVSGYALPGTITALMGSSGAGKTTLMDVIAGRKTGGKIRGQILLNGHPATDLAIRRSTGYCEQMDIHSESSTIREALTFSAFLRQGADISDSDKFDSVSECLDLLDLNPIADQIIRGSSVEQMKRLTIGVELAAQPSVLFLGKPTSGLDARSAKLIMDGVRNLLLLKRGGEAVFAGDLGENASEMINYFESIDGVTQLKEDYNPATWMLEVIGAGVSNANGSQADFVEIFKASRHFRILQSHLDQEGVTRPSPSLPALEFGDKRAASELTQATFLLKRFCDLYWRTASFNLTRLAISLGLGLLFGLSYADADYKSYSGINSGMGMVYLTVGFIGLVSFNGLIPVVAEERAVFYRERAAQMYSALWYFVGLSVIEIPYVMAAVLVFLIPFFPLVGFTGVGAFFTCWLVLSMHVLHQAYMAEMLVFLLPSLEVAEIVGVLETLISYLFSGFSPPASTLPSATVWLYDITPMTYSLAAFSSVVFGACNDGDGIGCTQMTNVPPSLPDNITVKEATMPQSRGNVYCRYAASFSAGGQGTQLANPQRVKFEAISRQCQDEIIVKDVGIDHIISLICVGRGQSATTRQHCALAGSDPGAYPGTGADANLDAELLEQKPSE
;
A
#
# COMPACT_ATOMS: atom_id res chain seq x y z
N MET A 1 -1.04 0.08 -12.33
CA MET A 1 -1.49 1.47 -12.53
C MET A 1 -2.81 1.48 -13.29
N LEU A 2 -3.93 1.56 -12.58
CA LEU A 2 -5.23 1.87 -13.19
C LEU A 2 -5.19 3.30 -13.75
N ARG A 3 -5.83 3.52 -14.91
CA ARG A 3 -5.97 4.84 -15.54
C ARG A 3 -6.53 5.83 -14.52
N GLY A 4 -5.77 6.87 -14.23
CA GLY A 4 -6.14 7.90 -13.26
C GLY A 4 -5.94 9.31 -13.82
N VAL A 5 -6.63 10.25 -13.20
CA VAL A 5 -6.48 11.69 -13.37
C VAL A 5 -5.03 12.08 -13.07
N SER A 6 -4.36 12.75 -14.02
CA SER A 6 -2.96 13.17 -13.91
C SER A 6 -2.75 14.13 -12.73
N GLY A 7 -1.53 14.23 -12.19
CA GLY A 7 -1.23 15.14 -11.08
C GLY A 7 -1.63 16.60 -11.36
N GLY A 8 -1.39 17.09 -12.58
CA GLY A 8 -1.82 18.44 -12.99
C GLY A 8 -3.34 18.60 -13.04
N GLU A 9 -4.08 17.57 -13.47
CA GLU A 9 -5.55 17.60 -13.42
C GLU A 9 -6.08 17.60 -11.98
N ARG A 10 -5.46 16.83 -11.07
CA ARG A 10 -5.82 16.86 -9.64
C ARG A 10 -5.61 18.24 -9.03
N LYS A 11 -4.49 18.90 -9.36
CA LYS A 11 -4.21 20.28 -8.91
C LYS A 11 -5.26 21.28 -9.40
N ARG A 12 -5.63 21.23 -10.69
CA ARG A 12 -6.71 22.09 -11.23
C ARG A 12 -8.03 21.90 -10.49
N VAL A 13 -8.38 20.66 -10.16
CA VAL A 13 -9.58 20.36 -9.37
C VAL A 13 -9.47 20.95 -7.96
N THR A 14 -8.32 20.82 -7.29
CA THR A 14 -8.09 21.41 -5.96
C THR A 14 -8.15 22.94 -5.99
N THR A 15 -7.52 23.59 -6.97
CA THR A 15 -7.58 25.06 -7.14
C THR A 15 -9.01 25.52 -7.39
N GLY A 16 -9.76 24.81 -8.23
CA GLY A 16 -11.18 25.07 -8.44
C GLY A 16 -11.98 24.91 -7.16
N GLU A 17 -11.87 23.76 -6.49
CA GLU A 17 -12.56 23.42 -5.24
C GLU A 17 -12.35 24.52 -4.17
N MET A 18 -11.12 25.01 -4.00
CA MET A 18 -10.80 26.03 -3.01
C MET A 18 -11.19 27.46 -3.44
N ALA A 19 -11.26 27.73 -4.74
CA ALA A 19 -11.71 29.03 -5.26
C ALA A 19 -13.24 29.20 -5.15
N PHE A 20 -13.99 28.08 -5.14
CA PHE A 20 -15.44 28.09 -4.94
C PHE A 20 -15.81 28.37 -3.48
N GLY A 21 -16.44 29.52 -3.26
CA GLY A 21 -16.91 29.98 -1.94
C GLY A 21 -16.64 31.47 -1.72
N ASN A 22 -17.33 32.07 -0.75
CA ASN A 22 -17.14 33.47 -0.37
C ASN A 22 -15.95 33.64 0.60
N LYS A 23 -14.81 33.00 0.30
CA LYS A 23 -13.55 33.25 1.00
C LYS A 23 -12.93 34.54 0.45
N TYR A 24 -12.57 35.45 1.35
CA TYR A 24 -12.02 36.77 1.02
C TYR A 24 -10.51 36.73 0.77
N ALA A 25 -9.80 35.80 1.42
CA ALA A 25 -8.38 35.55 1.21
C ALA A 25 -8.16 34.12 0.70
N MET A 26 -7.27 33.96 -0.28
CA MET A 26 -6.86 32.67 -0.83
C MET A 26 -5.34 32.56 -0.75
N MET A 27 -4.86 31.56 -0.01
CA MET A 27 -3.45 31.21 0.08
C MET A 27 -3.21 29.97 -0.78
N MET A 28 -2.33 30.07 -1.76
CA MET A 28 -2.10 29.04 -2.77
C MET A 28 -0.63 28.67 -2.81
N ASP A 29 -0.31 27.50 -2.27
CA ASP A 29 1.07 27.02 -2.20
C ASP A 29 1.42 26.12 -3.40
N GLU A 30 2.58 26.38 -4.02
CA GLU A 30 3.15 25.66 -5.17
C GLU A 30 2.16 25.17 -6.25
N ILE A 31 1.17 26.00 -6.60
CA ILE A 31 0.09 25.56 -7.50
C ILE A 31 0.55 25.26 -8.92
N SER A 32 1.70 25.79 -9.34
CA SER A 32 2.27 25.61 -10.67
C SER A 32 3.01 24.28 -10.85
N THR A 33 3.44 23.60 -9.79
CA THR A 33 4.29 22.40 -9.95
C THR A 33 3.50 21.26 -10.61
N GLY A 34 4.03 20.71 -11.71
CA GLY A 34 3.41 19.63 -12.48
C GLY A 34 2.39 20.06 -13.54
N LEU A 35 2.06 21.36 -13.64
CA LEU A 35 1.27 21.96 -14.73
C LEU A 35 2.15 22.37 -15.90
N ASP A 36 1.57 22.44 -17.09
CA ASP A 36 2.21 23.10 -18.24
C ASP A 36 2.10 24.64 -18.14
N SER A 37 2.97 25.36 -18.85
CA SER A 37 3.05 26.83 -18.79
C SER A 37 1.75 27.51 -19.19
N ALA A 38 1.10 27.02 -20.26
CA ALA A 38 -0.19 27.53 -20.72
C ALA A 38 -1.30 27.34 -19.66
N ALA A 39 -1.44 26.14 -19.08
CA ALA A 39 -2.37 25.92 -17.99
C ALA A 39 -2.09 26.79 -16.75
N THR A 40 -0.81 27.03 -16.44
CA THR A 40 -0.42 27.92 -15.34
C THR A 40 -0.85 29.36 -15.62
N PHE A 41 -0.58 29.88 -16.82
CA PHE A 41 -0.98 31.23 -17.23
C PHE A 41 -2.51 31.41 -17.18
N ASP A 42 -3.29 30.44 -17.68
CA ASP A 42 -4.76 30.46 -17.62
C ASP A 42 -5.28 30.53 -16.18
N ILE A 43 -4.69 29.73 -15.27
CA ILE A 43 -5.07 29.71 -13.86
C ILE A 43 -4.76 31.04 -13.20
N ILE A 44 -3.54 31.58 -13.36
CA ILE A 44 -3.15 32.86 -12.74
C ILE A 44 -3.96 34.02 -13.30
N THR A 45 -4.22 34.05 -14.62
CA THR A 45 -5.11 35.04 -15.25
C THR A 45 -6.52 34.98 -14.65
N THR A 46 -7.04 33.78 -14.44
CA THR A 46 -8.34 33.57 -13.79
C THR A 46 -8.30 34.06 -12.35
N GLN A 47 -7.26 33.74 -11.57
CA GLN A 47 -7.09 34.20 -10.19
C GLN A 47 -7.00 35.73 -10.11
N ARG A 48 -6.26 36.37 -11.03
CA ARG A 48 -6.20 37.84 -11.13
C ARG A 48 -7.57 38.44 -11.43
N SER A 49 -8.32 37.85 -12.36
CA SER A 49 -9.69 38.30 -12.63
C SER A 49 -10.60 38.09 -11.43
N LEU A 50 -10.43 37.03 -10.64
CA LEU A 50 -11.18 36.79 -9.41
C LEU A 50 -10.82 37.83 -8.35
N ALA A 51 -9.52 38.10 -8.14
CA ALA A 51 -9.03 39.12 -7.22
C ALA A 51 -9.61 40.50 -7.53
N LYS A 52 -9.55 40.93 -8.80
CA LYS A 52 -10.04 42.26 -9.23
C LYS A 52 -11.57 42.37 -9.21
N LYS A 53 -12.31 41.36 -9.69
CA LYS A 53 -13.78 41.41 -9.77
C LYS A 53 -14.45 41.24 -8.41
N PHE A 54 -13.95 40.33 -7.58
CA PHE A 54 -14.54 40.03 -6.27
C PHE A 54 -13.81 40.70 -5.10
N ARG A 55 -12.82 41.57 -5.38
CA ARG A 55 -11.97 42.23 -4.36
C ARG A 55 -11.40 41.24 -3.34
N LYS A 56 -10.91 40.09 -3.82
CA LYS A 56 -10.30 39.05 -2.99
C LYS A 56 -8.79 39.25 -2.89
N THR A 57 -8.22 38.97 -1.73
CA THR A 57 -6.77 38.85 -1.54
C THR A 57 -6.33 37.47 -2.00
N VAL A 58 -5.35 37.41 -2.90
CA VAL A 58 -4.83 36.13 -3.41
C VAL A 58 -3.32 36.16 -3.27
N VAL A 59 -2.78 35.25 -2.46
CA VAL A 59 -1.33 35.08 -2.27
C VAL A 59 -0.96 33.73 -2.87
N ILE A 60 0.02 33.74 -3.77
CA ILE A 60 0.43 32.55 -4.50
C ILE A 60 1.94 32.39 -4.33
N SER A 61 2.37 31.22 -3.85
CA SER A 61 3.77 30.80 -3.88
C SER A 61 4.07 30.16 -5.25
N LEU A 62 5.12 30.64 -5.92
CA LEU A 62 5.58 30.14 -7.21
C LEU A 62 7.09 29.94 -7.18
N LEU A 63 7.56 28.75 -7.57
CA LEU A 63 8.99 28.41 -7.63
C LEU A 63 9.73 29.09 -8.78
N GLN A 64 9.09 29.21 -9.96
CA GLN A 64 9.69 29.84 -11.15
C GLN A 64 8.58 30.25 -12.13
N PRO A 65 7.98 31.46 -11.98
CA PRO A 65 6.98 31.93 -12.93
C PRO A 65 7.64 32.28 -14.27
N SER A 66 6.94 32.05 -15.38
CA SER A 66 7.33 32.66 -16.65
C SER A 66 7.17 34.19 -16.58
N PRO A 67 7.89 34.98 -17.41
CA PRO A 67 7.75 36.43 -17.43
C PRO A 67 6.29 36.89 -17.59
N GLU A 68 5.55 36.21 -18.46
CA GLU A 68 4.13 36.43 -18.70
C GLU A 68 3.28 36.24 -17.44
N VAL A 69 3.59 35.21 -16.63
CA VAL A 69 2.90 34.93 -15.36
C VAL A 69 3.33 35.94 -14.29
N PHE A 70 4.61 36.29 -14.23
CA PHE A 70 5.15 37.26 -13.28
C PHE A 70 4.49 38.64 -13.43
N VAL A 71 4.31 39.12 -14.66
CA VAL A 71 3.65 40.41 -14.97
C VAL A 71 2.15 40.44 -14.61
N LEU A 72 1.53 39.28 -14.35
CA LEU A 72 0.14 39.24 -13.88
C LEU A 72 0.01 39.61 -12.39
N PHE A 73 1.08 39.55 -11.61
CA PHE A 73 1.07 39.91 -10.20
C PHE A 73 1.18 41.42 -10.01
N ASP A 74 0.43 41.94 -9.04
CA ASP A 74 0.47 43.35 -8.70
C ASP A 74 1.66 43.62 -7.72
N ASP A 75 1.86 42.75 -6.72
CA ASP A 75 2.96 42.79 -5.74
C ASP A 75 3.76 41.47 -5.68
N VAL A 76 5.02 41.54 -5.23
CA VAL A 76 5.92 40.38 -5.01
C VAL A 76 6.55 40.42 -3.62
N ILE A 77 6.67 39.25 -2.99
CA ILE A 77 7.37 39.02 -1.72
C ILE A 77 8.55 38.10 -1.98
N ILE A 78 9.76 38.52 -1.58
CA ILE A 78 10.99 37.73 -1.75
C ILE A 78 11.59 37.45 -0.38
N LEU A 79 11.79 36.17 -0.09
CA LEU A 79 12.35 35.68 1.18
C LEU A 79 13.68 34.94 0.93
N ASN A 80 14.62 35.09 1.86
CA ASN A 80 15.84 34.30 1.90
C ASN A 80 16.18 33.91 3.34
N ALA A 81 16.27 32.61 3.62
CA ALA A 81 16.54 32.06 4.96
C ALA A 81 15.65 32.65 6.08
N GLY A 82 14.38 32.94 5.77
CA GLY A 82 13.42 33.56 6.69
C GLY A 82 13.49 35.09 6.79
N TYR A 83 14.43 35.74 6.10
CA TYR A 83 14.56 37.20 6.03
C TYR A 83 13.84 37.76 4.80
N LEU A 84 13.19 38.92 4.97
CA LEU A 84 12.50 39.64 3.90
C LEU A 84 13.50 40.45 3.08
N MET A 85 13.71 40.08 1.82
CA MET A 85 14.57 40.84 0.91
C MET A 85 13.83 41.98 0.22
N TYR A 86 12.54 41.77 -0.08
CA TYR A 86 11.71 42.75 -0.78
C TYR A 86 10.22 42.43 -0.59
N HIS A 87 9.40 43.47 -0.43
CA HIS A 87 7.95 43.43 -0.52
C HIS A 87 7.45 44.70 -1.20
N GLY A 88 6.67 44.57 -2.27
CA GLY A 88 6.05 45.70 -2.94
C GLY A 88 5.72 45.44 -4.42
N PRO A 89 5.40 46.50 -5.18
CA PRO A 89 4.95 46.37 -6.57
C PRO A 89 5.99 45.73 -7.48
N CYS A 90 5.57 44.79 -8.34
CA CYS A 90 6.47 44.06 -9.24
C CYS A 90 7.31 45.00 -10.13
N GLU A 91 6.73 46.11 -10.57
CA GLU A 91 7.39 47.13 -11.42
C GLU A 91 8.58 47.82 -10.74
N LYS A 92 8.57 47.93 -9.40
CA LYS A 92 9.61 48.61 -8.62
C LYS A 92 10.73 47.68 -8.18
N ALA A 93 10.54 46.36 -8.28
CA ALA A 93 11.50 45.36 -7.79
C ALA A 93 12.87 45.49 -8.48
N LEU A 94 12.88 45.61 -9.81
CA LEU A 94 14.13 45.76 -10.58
C LEU A 94 14.92 47.01 -10.18
N ALA A 95 14.26 48.17 -10.15
CA ALA A 95 14.91 49.44 -9.79
C ALA A 95 15.48 49.43 -8.36
N TYR A 96 14.83 48.71 -7.43
CA TYR A 96 15.33 48.54 -6.07
C TYR A 96 16.65 47.76 -6.03
N PHE A 97 16.71 46.60 -6.69
CA PHE A 97 17.94 45.79 -6.70
C PHE A 97 19.06 46.42 -7.54
N GLU A 98 18.73 47.19 -8.58
CA GLU A 98 19.70 48.05 -9.29
C GLU A 98 20.30 49.10 -8.36
N GLY A 99 19.50 49.72 -7.50
CA GLY A 99 19.98 50.64 -6.45
C GLY A 99 20.93 50.00 -5.43
N LEU A 100 20.85 48.67 -5.24
CA LEU A 100 21.75 47.87 -4.40
C LEU A 100 23.02 47.40 -5.13
N GLY A 101 23.14 47.68 -6.42
CA GLY A 101 24.31 47.32 -7.24
C GLY A 101 24.16 46.03 -8.05
N PHE A 102 22.93 45.50 -8.20
CA PHE A 102 22.64 44.33 -9.03
C PHE A 102 21.92 44.72 -10.32
N LYS A 103 22.47 44.36 -11.48
CA LYS A 103 21.86 44.69 -12.77
C LYS A 103 21.36 43.43 -13.47
N CYS A 104 20.09 43.44 -13.86
CA CYS A 104 19.51 42.36 -14.64
C CYS A 104 20.01 42.44 -16.10
N PRO A 105 20.61 41.38 -16.66
CA PRO A 105 20.97 41.34 -18.07
C PRO A 105 19.71 41.32 -18.95
N PRO A 106 19.74 41.91 -20.16
CA PRO A 106 18.58 41.97 -21.06
C PRO A 106 18.13 40.60 -21.58
N SER A 107 19.00 39.58 -21.53
CA SER A 107 18.65 38.19 -21.92
C SER A 107 18.13 37.34 -20.76
N ARG A 108 18.01 37.91 -19.55
CA ARG A 108 17.60 37.18 -18.35
C ARG A 108 16.18 37.57 -17.96
N ASP A 109 15.37 36.56 -17.67
CA ASP A 109 14.05 36.77 -17.07
C ASP A 109 14.16 37.41 -15.68
N VAL A 110 13.22 38.29 -15.36
CA VAL A 110 13.21 39.09 -14.13
C VAL A 110 12.99 38.22 -12.90
N ALA A 111 12.04 37.28 -12.94
CA ALA A 111 11.76 36.42 -11.80
C ALA A 111 12.94 35.49 -11.50
N ASP A 112 13.56 34.95 -12.55
CA ASP A 112 14.80 34.19 -12.46
C ASP A 112 15.96 35.00 -11.86
N PHE A 113 16.14 36.25 -12.30
CA PHE A 113 17.14 37.15 -11.75
C PHE A 113 16.93 37.38 -10.25
N LEU A 114 15.68 37.66 -9.84
CA LEU A 114 15.31 37.90 -8.44
C LEU A 114 15.57 36.68 -7.54
N LEU A 115 15.28 35.47 -8.04
CA LEU A 115 15.52 34.21 -7.31
C LEU A 115 17.02 33.85 -7.20
N ASP A 116 17.85 34.31 -8.13
CA ASP A 116 19.31 34.12 -8.05
C ASP A 116 19.95 35.06 -7.00
N LEU A 117 19.30 36.16 -6.59
CA LEU A 117 19.82 37.09 -5.57
C LEU A 117 19.81 36.46 -4.18
N GLY A 118 20.85 36.72 -3.39
CA GLY A 118 21.01 36.07 -2.08
C GLY A 118 21.50 34.62 -2.14
N THR A 119 21.81 34.11 -3.35
CA THR A 119 22.52 32.85 -3.60
C THR A 119 23.95 33.11 -4.09
N ASP A 120 24.75 32.05 -4.27
CA ASP A 120 26.12 32.16 -4.83
C ASP A 120 26.16 32.78 -6.24
N LYS A 121 25.05 32.72 -6.98
CA LYS A 121 24.95 33.28 -8.33
C LYS A 121 24.82 34.80 -8.36
N GLN A 122 24.50 35.46 -7.25
CA GLN A 122 24.33 36.92 -7.22
C GLN A 122 25.56 37.68 -7.74
N LEU A 123 26.76 37.09 -7.65
CA LEU A 123 28.02 37.65 -8.14
C LEU A 123 28.00 37.98 -9.64
N GLN A 124 27.27 37.20 -10.44
CA GLN A 124 27.21 37.40 -11.90
C GLN A 124 26.43 38.66 -12.30
N TYR A 125 25.64 39.21 -11.37
CA TYR A 125 24.81 40.38 -11.60
C TYR A 125 25.37 41.65 -10.95
N GLN A 126 26.49 41.55 -10.23
CA GLN A 126 27.10 42.69 -9.58
C GLN A 126 27.80 43.59 -10.62
N GLU A 127 27.45 44.87 -10.62
CA GLU A 127 28.15 45.84 -11.45
C GLU A 127 29.53 46.16 -10.83
N LYS A 128 30.57 46.34 -11.67
CA LYS A 128 31.94 46.60 -11.20
C LYS A 128 32.04 47.99 -10.56
N PHE A 129 31.91 48.03 -9.23
CA PHE A 129 32.32 49.08 -8.31
C PHE A 129 31.97 50.53 -8.70
N THR A 130 30.78 50.98 -8.28
CA THR A 130 30.53 52.41 -8.00
C THR A 130 31.04 52.72 -6.59
N ARG A 131 32.00 53.64 -6.45
CA ARG A 131 32.62 53.96 -5.14
C ARG A 131 31.56 54.37 -4.11
N GLY A 132 31.33 53.52 -3.09
CA GLY A 132 30.54 53.86 -1.90
C GLY A 132 29.34 52.94 -1.58
N CYS A 133 28.92 52.05 -2.48
CA CYS A 133 27.80 51.14 -2.23
C CYS A 133 28.27 49.80 -1.63
N THR A 134 27.81 49.47 -0.42
CA THR A 134 27.97 48.14 0.18
C THR A 134 26.91 47.21 -0.40
N VAL A 135 27.32 46.27 -1.26
CA VAL A 135 26.43 45.26 -1.83
C VAL A 135 26.09 44.23 -0.75
N PRO A 136 24.79 44.00 -0.43
CA PRO A 136 24.38 43.03 0.58
C PRO A 136 24.73 41.59 0.12
N ARG A 137 25.20 40.77 1.05
CA ARG A 137 25.63 39.39 0.81
C ARG A 137 24.94 38.38 1.71
N THR A 138 24.71 38.74 2.96
CA THR A 138 24.01 37.87 3.91
C THR A 138 22.50 38.14 3.89
N PRO A 139 21.65 37.14 4.21
CA PRO A 139 20.20 37.34 4.29
C PRO A 139 19.80 38.50 5.22
N SER A 140 20.50 38.67 6.34
CA SER A 140 20.32 39.80 7.26
C SER A 140 20.68 41.16 6.65
N GLU A 141 21.73 41.23 5.83
CA GLU A 141 22.10 42.49 5.14
C GLU A 141 21.05 42.89 4.11
N PHE A 142 20.44 41.94 3.40
CA PHE A 142 19.32 42.22 2.50
C PHE A 142 18.10 42.75 3.28
N ALA A 143 17.77 42.15 4.42
CA ALA A 143 16.71 42.65 5.28
C ALA A 143 16.98 44.06 5.79
N GLU A 144 18.18 44.34 6.31
CA GLU A 144 18.56 45.68 6.75
C GLU A 144 18.51 46.71 5.61
N ALA A 145 18.94 46.32 4.40
CA ALA A 145 18.87 47.18 3.23
C ALA A 145 17.42 47.46 2.81
N PHE A 146 16.52 46.48 2.94
CA PHE A 146 15.10 46.66 2.69
C PHE A 146 14.44 47.54 3.76
N GLU A 147 14.73 47.33 5.04
CA GLU A 147 14.23 48.14 6.15
C GLU A 147 14.58 49.62 6.03
N ARG A 148 15.76 49.93 5.45
CA ARG A 148 16.19 51.32 5.19
C ARG A 148 15.62 51.91 3.90
N SER A 149 14.93 51.12 3.09
CA SER A 149 14.42 51.55 1.80
C SER A 149 13.17 52.44 1.95
N ALA A 150 12.97 53.36 1.01
CA ALA A 150 11.75 54.17 0.95
C ALA A 150 10.49 53.30 0.77
N ILE A 151 10.61 52.14 0.13
CA ILE A 151 9.51 51.20 -0.12
C ILE A 151 9.02 50.62 1.22
N TYR A 152 9.93 50.18 2.08
CA TYR A 152 9.60 49.66 3.40
C TYR A 152 8.98 50.74 4.30
N ILE A 153 9.55 51.95 4.30
CA ILE A 153 9.00 53.08 5.07
C ILE A 153 7.59 53.44 4.59
N GLU A 154 7.35 53.48 3.27
CA GLU A 154 6.00 53.72 2.73
C GLU A 154 5.04 52.58 3.10
N THR A 155 5.48 51.33 3.01
CA THR A 155 4.66 50.16 3.40
C THR A 155 4.28 50.23 4.88
N LEU A 156 5.22 50.58 5.76
CA LEU A 156 4.94 50.81 7.18
C LEU A 156 3.97 51.99 7.38
N ARG A 157 4.14 53.07 6.62
CA ARG A 157 3.22 54.21 6.68
C ARG A 157 1.80 53.81 6.26
N GLU A 158 1.64 53.06 5.17
CA GLU A 158 0.36 52.53 4.71
C GLU A 158 -0.27 51.57 5.73
N LEU A 159 0.55 50.77 6.44
CA LEU A 159 0.10 49.92 7.55
C LEU A 159 -0.34 50.72 8.78
N GLU A 160 0.26 51.89 9.03
CA GLU A 160 -0.07 52.81 10.12
C GLU A 160 -1.26 53.73 9.79
N GLU A 161 -1.60 53.91 8.50
CA GLU A 161 -2.74 54.71 8.08
C GLU A 161 -4.08 54.11 8.56
N PRO A 162 -5.05 54.96 8.96
CA PRO A 162 -6.36 54.48 9.40
C PRO A 162 -7.07 53.74 8.26
N VAL A 163 -7.56 52.53 8.56
CA VAL A 163 -8.27 51.66 7.60
C VAL A 163 -9.33 52.43 6.84
N ASN A 164 -9.31 52.32 5.51
CA ASN A 164 -10.25 53.02 4.63
C ASN A 164 -11.70 52.79 5.10
N PRO A 165 -12.50 53.85 5.33
CA PRO A 165 -13.85 53.72 5.88
C PRO A 165 -14.77 52.85 5.01
N ILE A 166 -14.52 52.76 3.70
CA ILE A 166 -15.26 51.89 2.79
C ILE A 166 -15.01 50.42 3.14
N LEU A 167 -13.77 50.02 3.45
CA LEU A 167 -13.44 48.64 3.86
C LEU A 167 -14.08 48.30 5.21
N VAL A 168 -14.19 49.28 6.12
CA VAL A 168 -14.86 49.10 7.41
C VAL A 168 -16.37 48.89 7.23
N GLU A 169 -16.99 49.61 6.28
CA GLU A 169 -18.40 49.43 5.91
C GLU A 169 -18.64 48.08 5.20
N ASP A 170 -17.75 47.70 4.28
CA ASP A 170 -17.77 46.41 3.57
C ASP A 170 -17.60 45.22 4.53
N MET A 171 -16.69 45.36 5.52
CA MET A 171 -16.50 44.38 6.59
C MET A 171 -17.78 44.22 7.43
N LYS A 172 -18.43 45.33 7.80
CA LYS A 172 -19.67 45.31 8.58
C LYS A 172 -20.83 44.68 7.80
N THR A 173 -20.98 45.00 6.53
CA THR A 173 -22.11 44.56 5.69
C THR A 173 -21.94 43.14 5.13
N HIS A 174 -20.72 42.73 4.78
CA HIS A 174 -20.46 41.47 4.06
C HIS A 174 -19.63 40.44 4.84
N MET A 175 -18.70 40.86 5.73
CA MET A 175 -17.80 39.93 6.43
C MET A 175 -18.33 39.51 7.82
N SER A 176 -18.91 40.44 8.59
CA SER A 176 -19.38 40.16 9.97
C SER A 176 -20.60 39.23 10.06
N VAL A 177 -21.28 39.02 8.94
CA VAL A 177 -22.51 38.20 8.84
C VAL A 177 -22.21 36.73 8.46
N GLN A 178 -20.94 36.40 8.13
CA GLN A 178 -20.59 35.03 7.73
C GLN A 178 -20.49 34.11 8.95
N THR A 179 -21.41 33.15 9.04
CA THR A 179 -21.34 32.06 9.99
C THR A 179 -20.21 31.10 9.63
N GLU A 180 -19.60 30.46 10.65
CA GLU A 180 -18.50 29.49 10.47
C GLU A 180 -18.82 28.42 9.40
N PHE A 181 -20.08 28.00 9.35
CA PHE A 181 -20.63 27.14 8.30
C PHE A 181 -21.82 27.83 7.64
N SER A 182 -21.83 27.90 6.31
CA SER A 182 -22.88 28.57 5.53
C SER A 182 -24.22 27.81 5.52
N GLN A 183 -24.20 26.50 5.78
CA GLN A 183 -25.38 25.63 5.74
C GLN A 183 -25.80 25.15 7.14
N HIS A 184 -27.11 24.95 7.31
CA HIS A 184 -27.65 24.25 8.47
C HIS A 184 -27.13 22.80 8.54
N PHE A 185 -27.07 22.26 9.76
CA PHE A 185 -26.52 20.92 10.02
C PHE A 185 -27.13 19.84 9.12
N TRP A 186 -28.45 19.78 9.01
CA TRP A 186 -29.13 18.77 8.20
C TRP A 186 -28.93 18.95 6.69
N ALA A 187 -28.88 20.20 6.21
CA ALA A 187 -28.61 20.47 4.80
C ALA A 187 -27.19 20.05 4.40
N SER A 188 -26.20 20.37 5.25
CA SER A 188 -24.82 19.91 5.08
C SER A 188 -24.74 18.39 5.14
N THR A 189 -25.35 17.75 6.14
CA THR A 189 -25.34 16.29 6.31
C THR A 189 -25.98 15.56 5.12
N LEU A 190 -27.11 16.05 4.59
CA LEU A 190 -27.77 15.45 3.42
C LEU A 190 -26.93 15.59 2.14
N LEU A 191 -26.26 16.74 1.96
CA LEU A 191 -25.36 16.96 0.83
C LEU A 191 -24.16 16.02 0.89
N LEU A 192 -23.54 15.89 2.07
CA LEU A 192 -22.46 14.94 2.29
C LEU A 192 -22.94 13.51 2.06
N MET A 193 -24.12 13.14 2.58
CA MET A 193 -24.69 11.81 2.36
C MET A 193 -24.86 11.50 0.87
N LYS A 194 -25.35 12.46 0.06
CA LYS A 194 -25.46 12.29 -1.40
C LYS A 194 -24.09 12.11 -2.05
N ARG A 195 -23.07 12.83 -1.58
CA ARG A 195 -21.69 12.72 -2.08
C ARG A 195 -21.10 11.35 -1.73
N GLU A 196 -21.12 10.98 -0.46
CA GLU A 196 -20.60 9.69 0.02
C GLU A 196 -21.29 8.53 -0.69
N PHE A 197 -22.62 8.57 -0.85
CA PHE A 197 -23.35 7.55 -1.62
C PHE A 197 -22.88 7.47 -3.07
N THR A 198 -22.56 8.60 -3.69
CA THR A 198 -22.03 8.64 -5.06
C THR A 198 -20.63 8.04 -5.16
N ILE A 199 -19.78 8.29 -4.15
CA ILE A 199 -18.43 7.71 -4.05
C ILE A 199 -18.54 6.19 -3.88
N THR A 200 -19.31 5.72 -2.90
CA THR A 200 -19.55 4.29 -2.66
C THR A 200 -20.11 3.59 -3.90
N LYS A 201 -21.04 4.23 -4.63
CA LYS A 201 -21.58 3.68 -5.89
C LYS A 201 -20.53 3.58 -7.00
N ARG A 202 -19.57 4.50 -7.06
CA ARG A 202 -18.48 4.48 -8.05
C ARG A 202 -17.43 3.42 -7.69
N GLU A 203 -17.24 3.15 -6.40
CA GLU A 203 -16.32 2.13 -5.86
C GLU A 203 -17.03 0.80 -5.54
N MET A 204 -17.96 0.40 -6.40
CA MET A 204 -18.76 -0.81 -6.23
C MET A 204 -17.91 -2.10 -6.14
N SER A 205 -16.66 -2.08 -6.63
CA SER A 205 -15.77 -3.25 -6.60
C SER A 205 -15.47 -3.75 -5.18
N ALA A 206 -15.22 -2.85 -4.23
CA ALA A 206 -14.94 -3.23 -2.84
C ALA A 206 -16.19 -3.73 -2.12
N VAL A 207 -17.33 -3.05 -2.32
CA VAL A 207 -18.62 -3.46 -1.76
C VAL A 207 -19.06 -4.81 -2.32
N ALA A 208 -18.98 -4.99 -3.64
CA ALA A 208 -19.32 -6.26 -4.29
C ALA A 208 -18.38 -7.38 -3.84
N GLY A 209 -17.08 -7.12 -3.69
CA GLY A 209 -16.11 -8.07 -3.15
C GLY A 209 -16.49 -8.57 -1.76
N ARG A 210 -16.86 -7.66 -0.84
CA ARG A 210 -17.36 -8.02 0.50
C ARG A 210 -18.65 -8.83 0.44
N MET A 211 -19.63 -8.43 -0.38
CA MET A 211 -20.89 -9.18 -0.54
C MET A 211 -20.66 -10.61 -1.03
N VAL A 212 -19.75 -10.79 -2.00
CA VAL A 212 -19.39 -12.11 -2.52
C VAL A 212 -18.68 -12.94 -1.45
N MET A 213 -17.72 -12.36 -0.74
CA MET A 213 -17.03 -13.00 0.39
C MET A 213 -18.04 -13.48 1.44
N SER A 214 -18.89 -12.59 1.95
CA SER A 214 -19.86 -12.93 3.01
C SER A 214 -20.87 -13.98 2.56
N THR A 215 -21.24 -14.00 1.27
CA THR A 215 -22.09 -15.07 0.71
C THR A 215 -21.37 -16.41 0.67
N ILE A 216 -20.10 -16.45 0.27
CA ILE A 216 -19.28 -17.67 0.24
C ILE A 216 -19.14 -18.22 1.67
N VAL A 217 -18.78 -17.37 2.63
CA VAL A 217 -18.65 -17.76 4.04
C VAL A 217 -19.98 -18.25 4.59
N ALA A 218 -21.10 -17.55 4.33
CA ALA A 218 -22.43 -17.99 4.76
C ALA A 218 -22.76 -19.40 4.25
N LEU A 219 -22.48 -19.68 2.97
CA LEU A 219 -22.71 -21.00 2.38
C LEU A 219 -21.80 -22.08 3.00
N LEU A 220 -20.54 -21.76 3.26
CA LEU A 220 -19.60 -22.67 3.91
C LEU A 220 -20.06 -23.00 5.33
N CYS A 221 -20.31 -22.00 6.18
CA CYS A 221 -20.83 -22.21 7.53
C CYS A 221 -22.14 -23.01 7.51
N SER A 222 -23.07 -22.64 6.63
CA SER A 222 -24.36 -23.33 6.49
C SER A 222 -24.24 -24.79 6.04
N SER A 223 -23.25 -25.09 5.18
CA SER A 223 -23.00 -26.44 4.70
C SER A 223 -22.40 -27.34 5.79
N VAL A 224 -21.57 -26.76 6.66
CA VAL A 224 -20.93 -27.45 7.77
C VAL A 224 -21.95 -27.80 8.86
N TYR A 225 -22.84 -26.85 9.19
CA TYR A 225 -23.90 -27.03 10.19
C TYR A 225 -25.25 -27.43 9.60
N TYR A 226 -25.25 -28.08 8.43
CA TYR A 226 -26.47 -28.41 7.72
C TYR A 226 -27.39 -29.31 8.57
N GLN A 227 -28.60 -28.82 8.85
CA GLN A 227 -29.60 -29.50 9.71
C GLN A 227 -29.00 -30.02 11.03
N PHE A 228 -28.34 -29.14 11.79
CA PHE A 228 -27.77 -29.50 13.08
C PHE A 228 -28.85 -29.96 14.08
N ASP A 229 -28.46 -30.77 15.06
CA ASP A 229 -29.37 -31.19 16.12
C ASP A 229 -29.66 -30.01 17.07
N SER A 230 -30.86 -29.45 16.96
CA SER A 230 -31.32 -28.34 17.79
C SER A 230 -31.43 -28.65 19.28
N THR A 231 -31.31 -29.92 19.69
CA THR A 231 -31.22 -30.31 21.11
C THR A 231 -29.82 -30.15 21.69
N ASP A 232 -28.80 -30.02 20.82
CA ASP A 232 -27.43 -29.74 21.22
C ASP A 232 -27.23 -28.22 21.41
N ALA A 233 -27.26 -27.80 22.68
CA ALA A 233 -27.03 -26.43 23.08
C ALA A 233 -25.67 -25.89 22.63
N GLN A 234 -24.66 -26.77 22.56
CA GLN A 234 -23.30 -26.40 22.18
C GLN A 234 -23.23 -25.99 20.72
N LEU A 235 -23.75 -26.83 19.81
CA LEU A 235 -23.76 -26.53 18.37
C LEU A 235 -24.57 -25.28 18.04
N ALA A 236 -25.69 -25.02 18.73
CA ALA A 236 -26.46 -23.80 18.49
C ALA A 236 -25.71 -22.52 18.92
N MET A 237 -25.11 -22.53 20.12
CA MET A 237 -24.34 -21.39 20.63
C MET A 237 -23.09 -21.15 19.80
N GLU A 238 -22.49 -22.22 19.30
CA GLU A 238 -21.40 -22.19 18.34
C GLU A 238 -21.78 -21.50 17.03
N ILE A 239 -22.91 -21.86 16.41
CA ILE A 239 -23.38 -21.21 15.17
C ILE A 239 -23.65 -19.73 15.41
N PHE A 240 -24.18 -19.34 16.57
CA PHE A 240 -24.38 -17.91 16.92
C PHE A 240 -23.06 -17.16 17.06
N PHE A 241 -22.11 -17.72 17.79
CA PHE A 241 -20.77 -17.16 17.95
C PHE A 241 -20.08 -17.01 16.60
N GLU A 242 -20.09 -18.06 15.78
CA GLU A 242 -19.44 -18.10 14.47
C GLU A 242 -20.11 -17.13 13.48
N SER A 243 -21.43 -17.01 13.50
CA SER A 243 -22.16 -16.03 12.69
C SER A 243 -21.76 -14.59 13.03
N ILE A 244 -21.63 -14.28 14.32
CA ILE A 244 -21.20 -12.96 14.78
C ILE A 244 -19.73 -12.73 14.42
N LEU A 245 -18.86 -13.71 14.66
CA LEU A 245 -17.43 -13.62 14.35
C LEU A 245 -17.19 -13.31 12.87
N ASN A 246 -17.81 -14.07 11.97
CA ASN A 246 -17.65 -13.90 10.52
C ASN A 246 -18.04 -12.49 10.05
N LEU A 247 -19.20 -11.98 10.52
CA LEU A 247 -19.64 -10.62 10.19
C LEU A 247 -18.72 -9.54 10.79
N SER A 248 -18.22 -9.78 12.01
CA SER A 248 -17.35 -8.86 12.74
C SER A 248 -16.00 -8.67 12.05
N VAL A 249 -15.31 -9.78 11.72
CA VAL A 249 -14.00 -9.74 11.06
C VAL A 249 -14.12 -9.11 9.67
N GLY A 250 -15.24 -9.35 8.96
CA GLY A 250 -15.54 -8.72 7.68
C GLY A 250 -15.57 -7.18 7.70
N GLN A 251 -15.94 -6.56 8.83
CA GLN A 251 -15.97 -5.10 8.93
C GLN A 251 -14.57 -4.47 9.10
N SER A 252 -13.53 -5.24 9.41
CA SER A 252 -12.16 -4.71 9.53
C SER A 252 -11.58 -4.24 8.19
N ALA A 253 -12.02 -4.84 7.07
CA ALA A 253 -11.55 -4.52 5.72
C ALA A 253 -11.94 -3.11 5.21
N GLN A 254 -12.69 -2.32 6.01
CA GLN A 254 -13.01 -0.93 5.68
C GLN A 254 -11.96 0.09 6.16
N ILE A 255 -11.03 -0.33 7.03
CA ILE A 255 -10.04 0.56 7.67
C ILE A 255 -9.23 1.34 6.62
N PRO A 256 -8.66 0.72 5.56
CA PRO A 256 -7.90 1.46 4.55
C PRO A 256 -8.72 2.53 3.84
N THR A 257 -9.98 2.23 3.52
CA THR A 257 -10.89 3.17 2.84
C THR A 257 -11.17 4.40 3.71
N VAL A 258 -11.42 4.19 5.01
CA VAL A 258 -11.67 5.30 5.95
C VAL A 258 -10.40 6.14 6.14
N MET A 259 -9.23 5.52 6.24
CA MET A 259 -7.96 6.23 6.39
C MET A 259 -7.61 7.06 5.15
N ALA A 260 -7.82 6.53 3.94
CA ALA A 260 -7.62 7.28 2.70
C ALA A 260 -8.58 8.48 2.58
N ALA A 261 -9.84 8.33 3.01
CA ALA A 261 -10.81 9.43 3.02
C ALA A 261 -10.48 10.53 4.05
N ARG A 262 -9.72 10.19 5.11
CA ARG A 262 -9.36 11.12 6.19
C ARG A 262 -8.48 12.27 5.71
N GLU A 263 -7.57 12.05 4.77
CA GLU A 263 -6.73 13.12 4.21
C GLU A 263 -7.58 14.21 3.51
N VAL A 264 -8.58 13.78 2.74
CA VAL A 264 -9.54 14.70 2.10
C VAL A 264 -10.40 15.41 3.14
N PHE A 265 -10.79 14.70 4.21
CA PHE A 265 -11.52 15.28 5.34
C PHE A 265 -10.71 16.40 6.01
N TYR A 266 -9.44 16.19 6.35
CA TYR A 266 -8.61 17.22 6.99
C TYR A 266 -8.49 18.48 6.13
N LYS A 267 -8.27 18.31 4.83
CA LYS A 267 -8.24 19.41 3.86
C LYS A 267 -9.55 20.22 3.85
N GLN A 268 -10.70 19.55 3.76
CA GLN A 268 -12.01 20.21 3.67
C GLN A 268 -12.47 20.80 5.01
N ARG A 269 -12.13 20.14 6.13
CA ARG A 269 -12.42 20.62 7.48
C ARG A 269 -11.64 21.88 7.81
N GLY A 270 -10.35 21.94 7.43
CA GLY A 270 -9.53 23.16 7.56
C GLY A 270 -10.10 24.35 6.78
N ALA A 271 -10.81 24.10 5.68
CA ALA A 271 -11.52 25.12 4.92
C ALA A 271 -12.94 25.44 5.43
N ASN A 272 -13.40 24.78 6.51
CA ASN A 272 -14.76 24.86 7.08
C ASN A 272 -15.88 24.54 6.08
N PHE A 273 -15.70 23.52 5.22
CA PHE A 273 -16.75 23.10 4.28
C PHE A 273 -17.97 22.51 5.00
N PHE A 274 -17.75 21.75 6.07
CA PHE A 274 -18.79 21.08 6.85
C PHE A 274 -18.30 20.80 8.27
N ARG A 275 -19.26 20.54 9.17
CA ARG A 275 -19.00 20.14 10.55
C ARG A 275 -18.55 18.67 10.61
N THR A 276 -17.66 18.34 11.54
CA THR A 276 -17.18 16.96 11.76
C THR A 276 -18.32 15.99 12.04
N ALA A 277 -19.29 16.39 12.87
CA ALA A 277 -20.48 15.57 13.15
C ALA A 277 -21.31 15.28 11.88
N SER A 278 -21.40 16.22 10.93
CA SER A 278 -22.11 16.00 9.66
C SER A 278 -21.39 14.96 8.79
N TYR A 279 -20.05 14.95 8.80
CA TYR A 279 -19.25 13.95 8.09
C TYR A 279 -19.40 12.55 8.71
N VAL A 280 -19.25 12.43 10.02
CA VAL A 280 -19.37 11.12 10.71
C VAL A 280 -20.77 10.52 10.52
N VAL A 281 -21.82 11.33 10.68
CA VAL A 281 -23.21 10.85 10.50
C VAL A 281 -23.47 10.46 9.05
N SER A 282 -23.05 11.28 8.08
CA SER A 282 -23.27 10.96 6.66
C SER A 282 -22.50 9.71 6.22
N SER A 283 -21.24 9.57 6.64
CA SER A 283 -20.42 8.38 6.36
C SER A 283 -21.05 7.11 6.93
N SER A 284 -21.49 7.15 8.20
CA SER A 284 -22.13 6.00 8.84
C SER A 284 -23.44 5.61 8.14
N VAL A 285 -24.33 6.57 7.88
CA VAL A 285 -25.65 6.30 7.28
C VAL A 285 -25.54 5.72 5.87
N VAL A 286 -24.53 6.12 5.09
CA VAL A 286 -24.31 5.58 3.73
C VAL A 286 -23.88 4.11 3.74
N GLN A 287 -23.22 3.65 4.80
CA GLN A 287 -22.78 2.26 4.91
C GLN A 287 -23.93 1.31 5.34
N VAL A 288 -24.89 1.80 6.12
CA VAL A 288 -26.00 1.01 6.68
C VAL A 288 -26.75 0.18 5.64
N PRO A 289 -27.15 0.69 4.45
CA PRO A 289 -27.82 -0.13 3.44
C PRO A 289 -27.01 -1.32 2.93
N ALA A 290 -25.68 -1.16 2.77
CA ALA A 290 -24.80 -2.24 2.33
C ALA A 290 -24.66 -3.30 3.44
N ILE A 291 -24.45 -2.87 4.68
CA ILE A 291 -24.36 -3.75 5.86
C ILE A 291 -25.67 -4.52 6.08
N LEU A 292 -26.82 -3.86 5.92
CA LEU A 292 -28.15 -4.49 5.99
C LEU A 292 -28.30 -5.58 4.95
N LEU A 293 -27.98 -5.27 3.69
CA LEU A 293 -28.09 -6.24 2.59
C LEU A 293 -27.17 -7.44 2.82
N GLU A 294 -25.92 -7.19 3.20
CA GLU A 294 -24.94 -8.22 3.55
C GLU A 294 -25.46 -9.14 4.65
N THR A 295 -25.95 -8.55 5.73
CA THR A 295 -26.42 -9.29 6.90
C THR A 295 -27.69 -10.07 6.59
N ILE A 296 -28.62 -9.53 5.80
CA ILE A 296 -29.85 -10.25 5.40
C ILE A 296 -29.50 -11.47 4.56
N VAL A 297 -28.59 -11.35 3.59
CA VAL A 297 -28.17 -12.48 2.75
C VAL A 297 -27.46 -13.55 3.60
N PHE A 298 -26.55 -13.14 4.47
CA PHE A 298 -25.83 -14.04 5.37
C PHE A 298 -26.79 -14.78 6.31
N SER A 299 -27.63 -14.03 7.02
CA SER A 299 -28.57 -14.57 8.01
C SER A 299 -29.66 -15.45 7.40
N ALA A 300 -30.20 -15.10 6.23
CA ALA A 300 -31.18 -15.95 5.54
C ALA A 300 -30.55 -17.29 5.15
N THR A 301 -29.31 -17.29 4.69
CA THR A 301 -28.61 -18.53 4.31
C THR A 301 -28.38 -19.42 5.53
N VAL A 302 -27.77 -18.88 6.59
CA VAL A 302 -27.46 -19.61 7.82
C VAL A 302 -28.71 -20.11 8.52
N TYR A 303 -29.73 -19.26 8.69
CA TYR A 303 -30.91 -19.61 9.49
C TYR A 303 -31.68 -20.80 8.90
N TRP A 304 -31.93 -20.77 7.60
CA TRP A 304 -32.76 -21.79 6.93
C TRP A 304 -31.99 -23.07 6.62
N MET A 305 -30.70 -22.99 6.28
CA MET A 305 -29.89 -24.19 5.99
C MET A 305 -29.48 -24.95 7.25
N CYS A 306 -29.17 -24.26 8.35
CA CYS A 306 -28.84 -24.91 9.61
C CYS A 306 -30.05 -25.59 10.26
N GLY A 307 -31.28 -25.15 9.93
CA GLY A 307 -32.51 -25.77 10.46
C GLY A 307 -32.98 -25.19 11.80
N PHE A 308 -32.80 -23.88 12.00
CA PHE A 308 -33.35 -23.19 13.18
C PHE A 308 -34.89 -23.19 13.20
N THR A 309 -35.48 -22.77 14.33
CA THR A 309 -36.94 -22.82 14.52
C THR A 309 -37.69 -22.06 13.42
N SER A 310 -38.66 -22.69 12.77
CA SER A 310 -39.30 -22.17 11.54
C SER A 310 -40.33 -21.04 11.76
N THR A 311 -40.22 -20.27 12.84
CA THR A 311 -41.14 -19.17 13.19
C THR A 311 -40.66 -17.84 12.60
N PHE A 312 -41.56 -17.09 11.96
CA PHE A 312 -41.25 -15.77 11.38
C PHE A 312 -40.61 -14.80 12.39
N TRP A 313 -41.15 -14.71 13.60
CA TRP A 313 -40.64 -13.81 14.64
C TRP A 313 -39.23 -14.14 15.10
N ASN A 314 -38.90 -15.43 15.23
CA ASN A 314 -37.56 -15.86 15.64
C ASN A 314 -36.53 -15.54 14.56
N PHE A 315 -36.87 -15.75 13.28
CA PHE A 315 -36.05 -15.34 12.16
C PHE A 315 -35.88 -13.82 12.12
N PHE A 316 -36.96 -13.05 12.25
CA PHE A 316 -36.88 -11.59 12.24
C PHE A 316 -35.98 -11.05 13.36
N ILE A 317 -36.11 -11.56 14.58
CA ILE A 317 -35.26 -11.19 15.71
C ILE A 317 -33.80 -11.58 15.45
N PHE A 318 -33.54 -12.77 14.88
CA PHE A 318 -32.20 -13.22 14.50
C PHE A 318 -31.53 -12.25 13.52
N VAL A 319 -32.24 -11.82 12.47
CA VAL A 319 -31.74 -10.84 11.49
C VAL A 319 -31.48 -9.48 12.14
N VAL A 320 -32.39 -9.00 13.00
CA VAL A 320 -32.26 -7.69 13.67
C VAL A 320 -31.06 -7.68 14.62
N VAL A 321 -30.86 -8.73 15.41
CA VAL A 321 -29.71 -8.84 16.33
C VAL A 321 -28.40 -8.85 15.54
N LEU A 322 -28.29 -9.67 14.50
CA LEU A 322 -27.09 -9.71 13.64
C LEU A 322 -26.85 -8.37 12.92
N CYS A 323 -27.90 -7.65 12.54
CA CYS A 323 -27.74 -6.35 11.90
C CYS A 323 -27.22 -5.29 12.88
N LEU A 324 -27.77 -5.25 14.10
CA LEU A 324 -27.37 -4.26 15.11
C LEU A 324 -25.93 -4.46 15.55
N ILE A 325 -25.51 -5.70 15.77
CA ILE A 325 -24.11 -5.99 16.13
C ILE A 325 -23.16 -5.63 14.99
N ASN A 326 -23.52 -5.94 13.74
CA ASN A 326 -22.69 -5.64 12.58
C ASN A 326 -22.53 -4.11 12.39
N ILE A 327 -23.62 -3.34 12.54
CA ILE A 327 -23.58 -1.86 12.52
C ILE A 327 -22.75 -1.30 13.69
N ALA A 328 -22.89 -1.85 14.90
CA ALA A 328 -22.12 -1.40 16.05
C ALA A 328 -20.61 -1.65 15.87
N LEU A 329 -20.22 -2.80 15.33
CA LEU A 329 -18.82 -3.14 15.07
C LEU A 329 -18.26 -2.38 13.87
N ALA A 330 -19.07 -2.09 12.85
CA ALA A 330 -18.66 -1.19 11.77
C ALA A 330 -18.33 0.21 12.31
N ALA A 331 -19.14 0.75 13.24
CA ALA A 331 -18.85 2.02 13.91
C ALA A 331 -17.59 1.95 14.79
N PHE A 332 -17.32 0.80 15.41
CA PHE A 332 -16.07 0.57 16.15
C PHE A 332 -14.84 0.65 15.24
N PHE A 333 -14.83 -0.03 14.09
CA PHE A 333 -13.70 0.04 13.16
C PHE A 333 -13.55 1.41 12.50
N PHE A 334 -14.66 2.13 12.28
CA PHE A 334 -14.64 3.53 11.84
C PHE A 334 -13.98 4.45 12.89
N PHE A 335 -14.32 4.26 14.17
CA PHE A 335 -13.66 4.96 15.28
C PHE A 335 -12.17 4.65 15.33
N LEU A 336 -11.81 3.36 15.24
CA LEU A 336 -10.43 2.91 15.30
C LEU A 336 -9.57 3.50 14.18
N ALA A 337 -10.09 3.51 12.95
CA ALA A 337 -9.42 4.13 11.80
C ALA A 337 -9.27 5.66 11.97
N SER A 338 -10.25 6.30 12.61
CA SER A 338 -10.21 7.74 12.90
C SER A 338 -9.19 8.10 14.00
N ALA A 339 -9.06 7.25 15.02
CA ALA A 339 -8.21 7.48 16.19
C ALA A 339 -6.75 6.99 16.01
N SER A 340 -6.48 6.19 14.97
CA SER A 340 -5.14 5.62 14.73
C SER A 340 -4.30 6.48 13.78
N PRO A 341 -2.98 6.64 13.99
CA PRO A 341 -2.15 7.48 13.13
C PRO A 341 -2.00 6.90 11.71
N ASN A 342 -1.60 5.63 11.59
CA ASN A 342 -1.27 4.95 10.33
C ASN A 342 -1.84 3.52 10.29
N LEU A 343 -1.91 2.91 9.10
CA LEU A 343 -2.38 1.53 8.92
C LEU A 343 -1.56 0.50 9.70
N ASN A 344 -0.24 0.75 9.84
CA ASN A 344 0.68 -0.07 10.64
C ASN A 344 0.31 -0.15 12.13
N VAL A 345 -0.52 0.75 12.63
CA VAL A 345 -1.05 0.73 14.01
C VAL A 345 -2.52 0.29 14.03
N ALA A 346 -3.33 0.76 13.08
CA ALA A 346 -4.76 0.48 13.03
C ALA A 346 -5.08 -1.01 12.84
N ASN A 347 -4.40 -1.70 11.90
CA ASN A 347 -4.68 -3.10 11.58
C ASN A 347 -4.27 -4.10 12.70
N PRO A 348 -3.10 -3.95 13.34
CA PRO A 348 -2.79 -4.76 14.52
C PRO A 348 -3.75 -4.49 15.69
N LEU A 349 -4.11 -3.23 15.93
CA LEU A 349 -5.01 -2.86 17.02
C LEU A 349 -6.44 -3.37 16.77
N SER A 350 -6.89 -3.41 15.50
CA SER A 350 -8.17 -3.98 15.10
C SER A 350 -8.22 -5.48 15.42
N SER A 351 -7.13 -6.20 15.11
CA SER A 351 -6.99 -7.62 15.39
C SER A 351 -7.02 -7.91 16.90
N VAL A 352 -6.32 -7.11 17.72
CA VAL A 352 -6.38 -7.20 19.19
C VAL A 352 -7.79 -6.91 19.73
N SER A 353 -8.50 -5.98 19.12
CA SER A 353 -9.87 -5.66 19.53
C SER A 353 -10.84 -6.81 19.19
N ILE A 354 -10.63 -7.52 18.08
CA ILE A 354 -11.39 -8.73 17.75
C ILE A 354 -11.11 -9.84 18.78
N VAL A 355 -9.84 -10.04 19.18
CA VAL A 355 -9.49 -10.98 20.27
C VAL A 355 -10.31 -10.67 21.50
N PHE A 356 -10.37 -9.40 21.89
CA PHE A 356 -11.13 -8.96 23.04
C PHE A 356 -12.62 -9.30 22.94
N PHE A 357 -13.25 -8.98 21.81
CA PHE A 357 -14.67 -9.28 21.58
C PHE A 357 -14.97 -10.79 21.53
N VAL A 358 -14.00 -11.61 21.11
CA VAL A 358 -14.15 -13.05 21.00
C VAL A 358 -13.91 -13.77 22.32
N MET A 359 -12.82 -13.44 23.01
CA MET A 359 -12.42 -14.11 24.25
C MET A 359 -13.47 -13.95 25.34
N CYS A 360 -14.02 -12.75 25.50
CA CYS A 360 -15.04 -12.43 26.50
C CYS A 360 -16.47 -12.51 25.94
N ALA A 361 -16.71 -13.32 24.91
CA ALA A 361 -18.01 -13.45 24.25
C ALA A 361 -19.02 -14.34 25.03
N GLY A 362 -18.56 -15.15 25.99
CA GLY A 362 -19.41 -16.09 26.74
C GLY A 362 -19.56 -17.47 26.12
N TYR A 363 -18.95 -17.71 24.94
CA TYR A 363 -18.88 -19.02 24.31
C TYR A 363 -17.53 -19.70 24.56
N THR A 364 -16.43 -19.08 24.12
CA THR A 364 -15.07 -19.66 24.26
C THR A 364 -14.62 -19.77 25.72
N ILE A 365 -14.99 -18.77 26.52
CA ILE A 365 -14.89 -18.79 27.99
C ILE A 365 -16.31 -18.53 28.51
N THR A 366 -16.86 -19.47 29.25
CA THR A 366 -18.17 -19.30 29.90
C THR A 366 -18.08 -18.30 31.04
N GLN A 367 -19.18 -17.62 31.36
CA GLN A 367 -19.21 -16.54 32.34
C GLN A 367 -18.61 -16.96 33.70
N ASP A 368 -18.86 -18.20 34.14
CA ASP A 368 -18.42 -18.71 35.45
C ASP A 368 -16.92 -19.05 35.52
N GLN A 369 -16.25 -19.13 34.37
CA GLN A 369 -14.82 -19.43 34.27
C GLN A 369 -13.97 -18.15 34.11
N ILE A 370 -14.60 -16.99 33.89
CA ILE A 370 -13.90 -15.72 33.80
C ILE A 370 -13.53 -15.26 35.21
N PRO A 371 -12.26 -14.93 35.50
CA PRO A 371 -11.87 -14.44 36.81
C PRO A 371 -12.65 -13.18 37.21
N ASP A 372 -13.01 -13.06 38.49
CA ASP A 372 -13.84 -11.97 39.02
C ASP A 372 -13.32 -10.57 38.65
N TYR A 373 -12.00 -10.39 38.56
CA TYR A 373 -11.38 -9.11 38.21
C TYR A 373 -11.46 -8.76 36.71
N LEU A 374 -11.78 -9.73 35.84
CA LEU A 374 -11.97 -9.54 34.38
C LEU A 374 -13.44 -9.58 33.95
N ILE A 375 -14.38 -9.88 34.85
CA ILE A 375 -15.80 -10.06 34.48
C ILE A 375 -16.45 -8.81 33.85
N TRP A 376 -15.95 -7.61 34.13
CA TRP A 376 -16.45 -6.37 33.51
C TRP A 376 -16.24 -6.34 31.98
N LEU A 377 -15.21 -7.04 31.48
CA LEU A 377 -14.94 -7.20 30.05
C LEU A 377 -16.08 -7.95 29.34
N TYR A 378 -16.69 -8.91 30.01
CA TYR A 378 -17.84 -9.65 29.51
C TYR A 378 -19.07 -8.74 29.33
N TRP A 379 -19.28 -7.80 30.26
CA TRP A 379 -20.46 -6.91 30.26
C TRP A 379 -20.36 -5.73 29.28
N ILE A 380 -19.14 -5.25 28.98
CA ILE A 380 -18.93 -4.18 28.00
C ILE A 380 -18.94 -4.69 26.54
N ASN A 381 -18.78 -6.00 26.35
CA ASN A 381 -18.62 -6.62 25.05
C ASN A 381 -19.95 -6.77 24.29
N PRO A 382 -20.16 -6.11 23.13
CA PRO A 382 -21.39 -6.25 22.35
C PRO A 382 -21.64 -7.67 21.84
N THR A 383 -20.59 -8.46 21.59
CA THR A 383 -20.69 -9.85 21.14
C THR A 383 -21.35 -10.75 22.19
N SER A 384 -21.03 -10.53 23.47
CA SER A 384 -21.66 -11.26 24.59
C SER A 384 -23.17 -11.03 24.63
N TRP A 385 -23.61 -9.77 24.50
CA TRP A 385 -25.03 -9.42 24.43
C TRP A 385 -25.73 -9.97 23.18
N GLY A 386 -25.03 -10.03 22.05
CA GLY A 386 -25.52 -10.64 20.81
C GLY A 386 -25.79 -12.13 20.96
N ILE A 387 -24.81 -12.90 21.45
CA ILE A 387 -24.94 -14.35 21.68
C ILE A 387 -26.06 -14.63 22.68
N ARG A 388 -26.12 -13.87 23.78
CA ARG A 388 -27.18 -13.96 24.79
C ARG A 388 -28.57 -13.73 24.18
N ALA A 389 -28.73 -12.68 23.38
CA ALA A 389 -29.99 -12.35 22.71
C ALA A 389 -30.44 -13.46 21.75
N LEU A 390 -29.51 -14.04 20.97
CA LEU A 390 -29.80 -15.14 20.05
C LEU A 390 -30.17 -16.44 20.79
N GLY A 391 -29.46 -16.77 21.88
CA GLY A 391 -29.75 -17.93 22.73
C GLY A 391 -31.16 -17.86 23.34
N VAL A 392 -31.50 -16.72 23.96
CA VAL A 392 -32.84 -16.43 24.52
C VAL A 392 -33.93 -16.55 23.46
N ASN A 393 -33.70 -16.02 22.25
CA ASN A 393 -34.65 -16.10 21.13
C ASN A 393 -34.93 -17.54 20.67
N GLN A 394 -33.92 -18.42 20.69
CA GLN A 394 -34.05 -19.81 20.26
C GLN A 394 -34.68 -20.70 21.34
N TYR A 395 -34.12 -20.71 22.55
CA TYR A 395 -34.44 -21.71 23.59
C TYR A 395 -35.69 -21.41 24.42
N ILE A 396 -36.23 -20.18 24.37
CA ILE A 396 -37.51 -19.84 25.03
C ILE A 396 -38.72 -20.19 24.13
N ASN A 397 -38.49 -20.68 22.91
CA ASN A 397 -39.58 -21.13 22.06
C ASN A 397 -40.33 -22.31 22.71
N SER A 398 -41.66 -22.33 22.56
CA SER A 398 -42.56 -23.43 22.94
C SER A 398 -42.12 -24.84 22.52
N GLN A 399 -41.24 -24.97 21.53
CA GLN A 399 -40.64 -26.25 21.14
C GLN A 399 -39.72 -26.84 22.21
N PHE A 400 -38.97 -25.99 22.92
CA PHE A 400 -37.96 -26.36 23.94
C PHE A 400 -38.46 -26.16 25.38
N ASP A 401 -39.58 -25.47 25.55
CA ASP A 401 -40.30 -25.30 26.82
C ASP A 401 -41.09 -26.59 27.19
N LYS A 402 -40.37 -27.70 27.35
CA LYS A 402 -40.92 -29.03 27.67
C LYS A 402 -40.06 -29.74 28.72
N CYS A 403 -40.72 -30.52 29.58
CA CYS A 403 -40.05 -31.34 30.59
C CYS A 403 -39.43 -32.64 30.04
N VAL A 404 -40.04 -33.23 29.01
CA VAL A 404 -39.58 -34.49 28.42
C VAL A 404 -39.29 -34.30 26.94
N LEU A 405 -38.05 -34.56 26.54
CA LEU A 405 -37.58 -34.49 25.15
C LEU A 405 -36.59 -35.63 24.90
N ASN A 406 -36.72 -36.35 23.78
CA ASN A 406 -35.87 -37.49 23.40
C ASN A 406 -35.68 -38.57 24.50
N GLY A 407 -36.67 -38.76 25.38
CA GLY A 407 -36.64 -39.79 26.43
C GLY A 407 -35.93 -39.37 27.73
N ILE A 408 -35.44 -38.13 27.84
CA ILE A 408 -34.85 -37.57 29.06
C ILE A 408 -35.87 -36.63 29.71
N ASP A 409 -36.12 -36.82 31.01
CA ASP A 409 -36.97 -35.94 31.82
C ASP A 409 -36.10 -34.91 32.58
N TYR A 410 -36.05 -33.69 32.06
CA TYR A 410 -35.22 -32.60 32.58
C TYR A 410 -35.79 -31.99 33.86
N CYS A 411 -37.11 -31.97 34.00
CA CYS A 411 -37.78 -31.41 35.18
C CYS A 411 -37.54 -32.28 36.42
N THR A 412 -37.52 -33.61 36.28
CA THR A 412 -37.22 -34.51 37.41
C THR A 412 -35.72 -34.61 37.71
N LYS A 413 -34.85 -34.51 36.69
CA LYS A 413 -33.40 -34.68 36.85
C LYS A 413 -32.67 -33.40 37.24
N TYR A 414 -33.11 -32.24 36.74
CA TYR A 414 -32.43 -30.95 36.93
C TYR A 414 -33.34 -29.85 37.50
N GLY A 415 -34.64 -30.11 37.67
CA GLY A 415 -35.59 -29.13 38.25
C GLY A 415 -35.99 -27.98 37.34
N MET A 416 -35.68 -28.06 36.04
CA MET A 416 -35.87 -26.99 35.06
C MET A 416 -36.27 -27.57 33.69
N THR A 417 -36.85 -26.74 32.81
CA THR A 417 -37.21 -27.15 31.44
C THR A 417 -35.97 -27.32 30.57
N MET A 418 -36.09 -28.04 29.43
CA MET A 418 -34.94 -28.26 28.53
C MET A 418 -34.33 -26.94 28.01
N GLY A 419 -35.16 -25.95 27.67
CA GLY A 419 -34.70 -24.62 27.25
C GLY A 419 -33.94 -23.88 28.35
N GLU A 420 -34.45 -23.88 29.59
CA GLU A 420 -33.78 -23.26 30.74
C GLU A 420 -32.47 -23.97 31.09
N TYR A 421 -32.46 -25.31 31.04
CA TYR A 421 -31.26 -26.11 31.25
C TYR A 421 -30.18 -25.78 30.23
N SER A 422 -30.54 -25.71 28.95
CA SER A 422 -29.62 -25.40 27.84
C SER A 422 -28.98 -24.02 28.01
N LEU A 423 -29.76 -23.01 28.40
CA LEU A 423 -29.26 -21.66 28.67
C LEU A 423 -28.38 -21.59 29.93
N SER A 424 -28.78 -22.29 31.00
CA SER A 424 -28.04 -22.31 32.27
C SER A 424 -26.64 -22.92 32.13
N THR A 425 -26.45 -23.87 31.20
CA THR A 425 -25.15 -24.51 30.93
C THR A 425 -24.10 -23.52 30.44
N TYR A 426 -24.52 -22.41 29.82
CA TYR A 426 -23.64 -21.34 29.34
C TYR A 426 -23.72 -20.06 30.19
N GLY A 427 -24.35 -20.13 31.38
CA GLY A 427 -24.55 -18.97 32.26
C GLY A 427 -25.51 -17.92 31.68
N VAL A 428 -26.34 -18.28 30.71
CA VAL A 428 -27.31 -17.37 30.08
C VAL A 428 -28.61 -17.36 30.87
N MET A 429 -29.04 -16.17 31.28
CA MET A 429 -30.32 -15.98 31.99
C MET A 429 -31.51 -16.18 31.03
N SER A 430 -32.54 -16.89 31.49
CA SER A 430 -33.68 -17.33 30.66
C SER A 430 -34.80 -16.31 30.51
N GLU A 431 -34.71 -15.11 31.11
CA GLU A 431 -35.82 -14.16 31.06
C GLU A 431 -35.90 -13.35 29.76
N LYS A 432 -37.11 -13.17 29.22
CA LYS A 432 -37.35 -12.48 27.93
C LYS A 432 -36.89 -11.02 27.88
N TYR A 433 -36.77 -10.32 29.01
CA TYR A 433 -36.34 -8.92 29.02
C TYR A 433 -34.86 -8.75 28.62
N TRP A 434 -34.03 -9.80 28.77
CA TRP A 434 -32.63 -9.79 28.34
C TRP A 434 -32.46 -9.59 26.84
N LEU A 435 -33.43 -10.03 26.03
CA LEU A 435 -33.47 -9.76 24.60
C LEU A 435 -33.53 -8.26 24.32
N TRP A 436 -34.45 -7.55 24.97
CA TRP A 436 -34.62 -6.10 24.78
C TRP A 436 -33.43 -5.31 25.31
N TYR A 437 -32.84 -5.73 26.43
CA TYR A 437 -31.60 -5.11 26.93
C TYR A 437 -30.44 -5.29 25.96
N GLY A 438 -30.29 -6.46 25.33
CA GLY A 438 -29.28 -6.68 24.30
C GLY A 438 -29.46 -5.74 23.09
N LEU A 439 -30.69 -5.57 22.60
CA LEU A 439 -31.00 -4.67 21.49
C LEU A 439 -30.68 -3.20 21.82
N VAL A 440 -31.10 -2.73 23.01
CA VAL A 440 -30.84 -1.36 23.46
C VAL A 440 -29.35 -1.13 23.67
N PHE A 441 -28.64 -2.10 24.25
CA PHE A 441 -27.20 -2.03 24.46
C PHE A 441 -26.45 -1.87 23.14
N MET A 442 -26.70 -2.73 22.14
CA MET A 442 -26.03 -2.63 20.83
C MET A 442 -26.32 -1.29 20.13
N ALA A 443 -27.55 -0.78 20.22
CA ALA A 443 -27.90 0.53 19.67
C ALA A 443 -27.16 1.68 20.40
N ALA A 444 -27.02 1.59 21.73
CA ALA A 444 -26.26 2.54 22.52
C ALA A 444 -24.76 2.49 22.17
N THR A 445 -24.18 1.29 22.05
CA THR A 445 -22.78 1.08 21.64
C THR A 445 -22.47 1.72 20.28
N TYR A 446 -23.38 1.57 19.31
CA TYR A 446 -23.26 2.25 18.02
C TYR A 446 -23.18 3.78 18.15
N LEU A 447 -24.08 4.39 18.94
CA LEU A 447 -24.08 5.84 19.15
C LEU A 447 -22.82 6.32 19.89
N VAL A 448 -22.32 5.54 20.85
CA VAL A 448 -21.09 5.82 21.59
C VAL A 448 -19.88 5.84 20.64
N PHE A 449 -19.72 4.84 19.77
CA PHE A 449 -18.60 4.81 18.83
C PHE A 449 -18.67 5.93 17.79
N LEU A 450 -19.86 6.32 17.33
CA LEU A 450 -20.01 7.51 16.48
C LEU A 450 -19.60 8.80 17.19
N PHE A 451 -19.99 8.95 18.45
CA PHE A 451 -19.59 10.10 19.26
C PHE A 451 -18.07 10.15 19.46
N LEU A 452 -17.45 9.02 19.82
CA LEU A 452 -16.00 8.90 19.96
C LEU A 452 -15.27 9.18 18.64
N SER A 453 -15.81 8.74 17.50
CA SER A 453 -15.27 9.04 16.17
C SER A 453 -15.29 10.54 15.88
N CYS A 454 -16.36 11.23 16.29
CA CYS A 454 -16.46 12.69 16.15
C CYS A 454 -15.40 13.39 17.01
N LEU A 455 -15.19 12.94 18.25
CA LEU A 455 -14.14 13.50 19.12
C LEU A 455 -12.73 13.24 18.55
N ALA A 456 -12.48 12.03 18.07
CA ALA A 456 -11.19 11.67 17.47
C ALA A 456 -10.87 12.57 16.27
N LEU A 457 -11.81 12.74 15.34
CA LEU A 457 -11.61 13.59 14.15
C LEU A 457 -11.56 15.09 14.47
N GLU A 458 -12.22 15.56 15.54
CA GLU A 458 -12.22 16.98 15.92
C GLU A 458 -10.95 17.38 16.68
N TYR A 459 -10.46 16.53 17.58
CA TYR A 459 -9.37 16.89 18.49
C TYR A 459 -8.01 16.26 18.13
N HIS A 460 -7.98 15.14 17.40
CA HIS A 460 -6.74 14.49 16.96
C HIS A 460 -6.54 14.61 15.45
N ARG A 461 -5.58 15.46 15.06
CA ARG A 461 -5.14 15.64 13.67
C ARG A 461 -3.82 14.93 13.44
N PHE A 462 -3.85 13.87 12.65
CA PHE A 462 -2.66 13.15 12.21
C PHE A 462 -2.22 13.71 10.86
N GLU A 463 -1.50 14.83 10.88
CA GLU A 463 -0.76 15.31 9.72
C GLU A 463 0.73 15.01 9.91
N SER A 464 1.32 14.27 8.98
CA SER A 464 2.77 14.19 8.87
C SER A 464 3.26 15.62 8.58
N PRO A 465 4.22 16.18 9.35
CA PRO A 465 4.77 17.49 9.03
C PRO A 465 5.42 17.42 7.64
N GLU A 466 4.80 18.05 6.66
CA GLU A 466 5.38 18.23 5.33
C GLU A 466 6.60 19.14 5.46
N ASN A 467 7.77 18.57 5.14
CA ASN A 467 8.96 19.27 4.66
C ASN A 467 9.42 20.49 5.50
N ILE A 468 9.65 20.32 6.80
CA ILE A 468 10.48 21.30 7.53
C ILE A 468 11.95 20.91 7.35
N THR A 469 12.58 21.41 6.30
CA THR A 469 14.05 21.41 6.19
C THR A 469 14.60 22.42 7.20
N LEU A 470 14.72 21.99 8.46
CA LEU A 470 15.51 22.76 9.43
C LEU A 470 16.97 22.67 9.04
N ASP A 471 17.58 23.83 8.87
CA ASP A 471 19.00 23.94 8.59
C ASP A 471 19.78 23.24 9.71
N SER A 472 20.76 22.41 9.33
CA SER A 472 21.43 21.47 10.25
C SER A 472 22.17 22.14 11.41
N THR A 473 22.38 23.45 11.32
CA THR A 473 23.02 24.34 12.30
C THR A 473 22.09 24.74 13.47
N VAL A 474 20.76 24.66 13.32
CA VAL A 474 19.79 25.09 14.36
C VAL A 474 19.38 23.93 15.29
N CYS A 475 19.77 22.70 14.94
CA CYS A 475 19.30 21.45 15.54
C CYS A 475 19.72 21.18 17.00
N GLU A 476 20.53 22.03 17.64
CA GLU A 476 20.95 21.82 19.03
C GLU A 476 19.90 22.23 20.10
N LYS A 477 18.79 22.90 19.73
CA LYS A 477 17.94 23.56 20.75
C LYS A 477 16.45 23.24 20.78
N ILE A 478 15.90 22.40 19.91
CA ILE A 478 14.46 22.08 19.96
C ILE A 478 14.25 20.58 19.82
N THR A 479 14.06 19.89 20.94
CA THR A 479 13.67 18.48 21.01
C THR A 479 12.38 18.36 21.82
N ASP A 480 11.31 17.94 21.16
CA ASP A 480 10.30 17.00 21.69
C ASP A 480 9.33 16.59 20.56
N SER A 481 9.84 15.87 19.56
CA SER A 481 9.10 14.88 18.75
C SER A 481 10.04 14.29 17.70
N TYR A 482 10.28 12.97 17.80
CA TYR A 482 11.11 12.13 16.93
C TYR A 482 12.59 12.55 16.75
N ILE A 483 13.48 11.83 17.44
CA ILE A 483 14.94 11.95 17.25
C ILE A 483 15.29 11.44 15.85
N THR A 484 15.75 12.34 14.98
CA THR A 484 16.49 11.97 13.76
C THR A 484 17.79 11.31 14.19
N THR A 485 17.87 9.98 14.10
CA THR A 485 19.06 9.22 14.45
C THR A 485 20.16 9.48 13.42
N LYS A 486 21.13 10.33 13.76
CA LYS A 486 22.35 10.50 12.99
C LYS A 486 23.21 9.24 13.11
N THR A 487 23.54 8.60 12.00
CA THR A 487 24.46 7.46 11.93
C THR A 487 25.83 7.87 12.48
N PRO A 488 26.52 7.03 13.29
CA PRO A 488 27.82 7.39 13.84
C PRO A 488 28.84 7.64 12.72
N ARG A 489 29.30 8.90 12.62
CA ARG A 489 30.40 9.32 11.74
C ARG A 489 31.63 8.45 12.01
N ARG A 490 32.06 7.66 11.03
CA ARG A 490 33.36 6.97 11.09
C ARG A 490 34.49 7.95 10.76
N SER A 491 34.96 8.65 11.80
CA SER A 491 36.26 9.35 11.94
C SER A 491 36.64 10.51 10.99
N LYS A 492 37.45 11.42 11.57
CA LYS A 492 37.99 12.70 11.05
C LYS A 492 38.44 12.66 9.58
N PRO A 493 38.30 13.78 8.83
CA PRO A 493 38.92 13.91 7.52
C PRO A 493 40.44 13.77 7.70
N ARG A 494 41.04 12.75 7.10
CA ARG A 494 42.47 12.79 6.80
C ARG A 494 42.61 13.73 5.62
N ASP A 495 43.46 14.74 5.74
CA ASP A 495 43.95 15.53 4.62
C ASP A 495 44.62 14.58 3.62
N VAL A 496 43.83 14.05 2.69
CA VAL A 496 44.35 13.35 1.53
C VAL A 496 44.68 14.43 0.53
N VAL A 497 45.98 14.64 0.32
CA VAL A 497 46.52 15.42 -0.79
C VAL A 497 45.88 14.88 -2.07
N LEU A 498 45.01 15.69 -2.68
CA LEU A 498 44.41 15.43 -3.98
C LEU A 498 45.51 15.43 -5.03
N SER A 499 46.10 14.27 -5.29
CA SER A 499 46.75 14.00 -6.56
C SER A 499 45.63 14.00 -7.61
N VAL A 500 45.50 15.08 -8.37
CA VAL A 500 44.66 15.13 -9.55
C VAL A 500 45.21 14.11 -10.54
N LEU A 501 44.74 12.87 -10.44
CA LEU A 501 44.89 11.89 -11.50
C LEU A 501 44.15 12.45 -12.72
N PRO A 502 44.70 12.29 -13.93
CA PRO A 502 44.00 12.70 -15.14
C PRO A 502 42.62 12.05 -15.15
N VAL A 503 41.59 12.87 -15.40
CA VAL A 503 40.20 12.42 -15.59
C VAL A 503 40.24 11.27 -16.58
N LYS A 504 40.01 10.05 -16.08
CA LYS A 504 39.92 8.87 -16.91
C LYS A 504 38.65 9.07 -17.73
N GLU A 505 38.78 9.32 -19.03
CA GLU A 505 37.62 9.39 -19.91
C GLU A 505 36.83 8.09 -19.69
N PRO A 506 35.56 8.16 -19.23
CA PRO A 506 34.79 6.97 -18.99
C PRO A 506 34.65 6.20 -20.30
N ASP A 507 34.89 4.89 -20.25
CA ASP A 507 34.70 3.98 -21.37
C ASP A 507 33.18 3.84 -21.64
N PHE A 508 32.59 4.89 -22.20
CA PHE A 508 31.15 5.05 -22.36
C PHE A 508 30.73 4.64 -23.76
N THR A 509 29.91 3.60 -23.86
CA THR A 509 29.34 3.19 -25.16
C THR A 509 28.24 4.16 -25.55
N ALA A 510 28.52 5.01 -26.54
CA ALA A 510 27.56 5.94 -27.12
C ALA A 510 26.44 5.17 -27.87
N VAL A 511 25.18 5.47 -27.57
CA VAL A 511 24.01 4.80 -28.15
C VAL A 511 23.10 5.81 -28.85
N THR A 512 22.82 5.55 -30.13
CA THR A 512 21.84 6.32 -30.92
C THR A 512 20.47 5.68 -30.84
N LEU A 513 19.45 6.46 -30.49
CA LEU A 513 18.06 6.02 -30.40
C LEU A 513 17.26 6.55 -31.60
N ALA A 514 16.53 5.68 -32.29
CA ALA A 514 15.63 6.08 -33.37
C ALA A 514 14.29 5.34 -33.28
N PHE A 515 13.21 5.99 -33.73
CA PHE A 515 11.90 5.38 -33.88
C PHE A 515 11.24 5.85 -35.18
N LYS A 516 10.64 4.92 -35.91
CA LYS A 516 10.08 5.15 -37.24
C LYS A 516 8.64 4.65 -37.32
N ASP A 517 7.75 5.53 -37.76
CA ASP A 517 6.32 5.30 -37.95
C ASP A 517 5.68 4.59 -36.75
N LEU A 518 5.87 5.14 -35.55
CA LEU A 518 5.42 4.53 -34.31
C LEU A 518 3.93 4.81 -34.07
N TRP A 519 3.13 3.76 -33.95
CA TRP A 519 1.72 3.79 -33.58
C TRP A 519 1.48 3.01 -32.29
N TYR A 520 0.57 3.50 -31.46
CA TYR A 520 0.14 2.81 -30.25
C TYR A 520 -1.37 2.86 -30.10
N SER A 521 -1.99 1.69 -30.12
CA SER A 521 -3.44 1.51 -30.10
C SER A 521 -3.88 0.81 -28.82
N VAL A 522 -4.93 1.30 -28.18
CA VAL A 522 -5.52 0.72 -26.96
C VAL A 522 -7.02 0.44 -27.15
N PRO A 523 -7.61 -0.53 -26.43
CA PRO A 523 -9.06 -0.71 -26.44
C PRO A 523 -9.78 0.55 -25.91
N ASP A 524 -10.87 0.91 -26.56
CA ASP A 524 -11.74 2.01 -26.12
C ASP A 524 -12.37 1.66 -24.76
N PRO A 525 -12.25 2.54 -23.74
CA PRO A 525 -12.84 2.30 -22.42
C PRO A 525 -14.37 2.21 -22.43
N THR A 526 -15.04 2.89 -23.37
CA THR A 526 -16.51 2.87 -23.47
C THR A 526 -17.02 1.67 -24.27
N ASN A 527 -16.28 1.25 -25.29
CA ASN A 527 -16.61 0.10 -26.11
C ASN A 527 -15.36 -0.75 -26.41
N ARG A 528 -15.09 -1.76 -25.59
CA ARG A 528 -13.88 -2.61 -25.68
C ARG A 528 -13.66 -3.28 -27.06
N LYS A 529 -14.65 -3.31 -27.95
CA LYS A 529 -14.51 -3.81 -29.33
C LYS A 529 -13.76 -2.85 -30.26
N ASN A 530 -13.79 -1.55 -29.96
CA ASN A 530 -13.10 -0.53 -30.74
C ASN A 530 -11.71 -0.26 -30.17
N THR A 531 -10.79 0.21 -31.01
CA THR A 531 -9.46 0.65 -30.60
C THR A 531 -9.29 2.15 -30.84
N ILE A 532 -8.65 2.82 -29.89
CA ILE A 532 -8.26 4.23 -29.99
C ILE A 532 -6.76 4.28 -30.22
N ASP A 533 -6.34 4.98 -31.27
CA ASP A 533 -4.94 5.30 -31.53
C ASP A 533 -4.51 6.49 -30.68
N LEU A 534 -3.57 6.27 -29.76
CA LEU A 534 -3.01 7.31 -28.90
C LEU A 534 -1.74 7.93 -29.48
N LEU A 535 -1.04 7.23 -30.38
CA LEU A 535 0.09 7.70 -31.17
C LEU A 535 -0.15 7.32 -32.63
N LYS A 536 0.10 8.25 -33.54
CA LYS A 536 -0.24 8.11 -34.96
C LYS A 536 0.98 8.41 -35.86
N GLY A 537 1.81 7.41 -36.10
CA GLY A 537 2.92 7.47 -37.06
C GLY A 537 4.02 8.45 -36.66
N VAL A 538 4.38 8.48 -35.38
CA VAL A 538 5.41 9.39 -34.86
C VAL A 538 6.80 8.85 -35.22
N SER A 539 7.65 9.70 -35.78
CA SER A 539 9.05 9.36 -36.13
C SER A 539 10.01 10.38 -35.54
N GLY A 540 11.19 9.95 -35.11
CA GLY A 540 12.16 10.78 -34.41
C GLY A 540 13.45 10.03 -34.07
N TYR A 541 14.48 10.77 -33.69
CA TYR A 541 15.77 10.22 -33.27
C TYR A 541 16.39 11.08 -32.16
N ALA A 542 17.33 10.51 -31.42
CA ALA A 542 18.16 11.18 -30.43
C ALA A 542 19.60 10.68 -30.55
N LEU A 543 20.55 11.60 -30.70
CA LEU A 543 21.97 11.32 -30.87
C LEU A 543 22.73 11.45 -29.54
N PRO A 544 23.81 10.66 -29.33
CA PRO A 544 24.70 10.83 -28.19
C PRO A 544 25.21 12.28 -28.07
N GLY A 545 25.28 12.80 -26.85
CA GLY A 545 25.75 14.17 -26.57
C GLY A 545 24.74 15.27 -26.87
N THR A 546 23.51 14.94 -27.31
CA THR A 546 22.45 15.93 -27.54
C THR A 546 21.29 15.73 -26.56
N ILE A 547 20.68 16.81 -26.09
CA ILE A 547 19.42 16.75 -25.32
C ILE A 547 18.26 17.04 -26.26
N THR A 548 17.30 16.11 -26.31
CA THR A 548 16.09 16.23 -27.13
C THR A 548 14.88 16.47 -26.23
N ALA A 549 14.21 17.61 -26.42
CA ALA A 549 13.00 17.95 -25.69
C ALA A 549 11.75 17.37 -26.37
N LEU A 550 10.88 16.74 -25.60
CA LEU A 550 9.56 16.28 -26.03
C LEU A 550 8.48 17.21 -25.45
N MET A 551 7.89 18.06 -26.29
CA MET A 551 6.89 19.04 -25.89
C MET A 551 5.52 18.77 -26.51
N GLY A 552 4.48 19.34 -25.91
CA GLY A 552 3.10 19.20 -26.38
C GLY A 552 2.09 19.43 -25.25
N SER A 553 0.82 19.60 -25.61
CA SER A 553 -0.27 19.84 -24.66
C SER A 553 -0.54 18.64 -23.73
N SER A 554 -1.29 18.85 -22.64
CA SER A 554 -1.79 17.73 -21.84
C SER A 554 -2.68 16.83 -22.70
N GLY A 555 -2.44 15.51 -22.67
CA GLY A 555 -3.13 14.55 -23.54
C GLY A 555 -2.57 14.40 -24.96
N ALA A 556 -1.44 15.05 -25.30
CA ALA A 556 -0.75 14.88 -26.59
C ALA A 556 -0.04 13.52 -26.78
N GLY A 557 0.03 12.68 -25.74
CA GLY A 557 0.68 11.36 -25.83
C GLY A 557 2.17 11.34 -25.47
N LYS A 558 2.72 12.39 -24.86
CA LYS A 558 4.15 12.47 -24.45
C LYS A 558 4.61 11.29 -23.59
N THR A 559 3.94 11.07 -22.46
CA THR A 559 4.23 9.95 -21.56
C THR A 559 4.01 8.61 -22.25
N THR A 560 2.99 8.50 -23.11
CA THR A 560 2.73 7.30 -23.90
C THR A 560 3.90 7.00 -24.85
N LEU A 561 4.43 8.00 -25.55
CA LEU A 561 5.58 7.85 -26.45
C LEU A 561 6.82 7.40 -25.68
N MET A 562 7.13 8.06 -24.57
CA MET A 562 8.28 7.69 -23.72
C MET A 562 8.16 6.26 -23.18
N ASP A 563 6.98 5.87 -22.68
CA ASP A 563 6.76 4.52 -22.15
C ASP A 563 6.84 3.43 -23.23
N VAL A 564 6.42 3.73 -24.47
CA VAL A 564 6.53 2.79 -25.60
C VAL A 564 7.99 2.63 -26.01
N ILE A 565 8.74 3.73 -26.13
CA ILE A 565 10.16 3.71 -26.52
C ILE A 565 11.01 3.01 -25.44
N ALA A 566 10.71 3.25 -24.16
CA ALA A 566 11.39 2.62 -23.03
C ALA A 566 10.97 1.16 -22.78
N GLY A 567 10.09 0.58 -23.61
CA GLY A 567 9.64 -0.82 -23.46
C GLY A 567 8.78 -1.10 -22.22
N ARG A 568 8.18 -0.07 -21.62
CA ARG A 568 7.39 -0.18 -20.37
C ARG A 568 5.90 -0.48 -20.61
N LYS A 569 5.39 -0.27 -21.83
CA LYS A 569 3.99 -0.61 -22.17
C LYS A 569 3.84 -2.11 -22.45
N THR A 570 3.12 -2.80 -21.57
CA THR A 570 2.80 -4.24 -21.70
C THR A 570 1.40 -4.52 -22.27
N GLY A 571 0.53 -3.51 -22.33
CA GLY A 571 -0.81 -3.60 -22.92
C GLY A 571 -0.92 -2.76 -24.19
N GLY A 572 -1.84 -3.11 -25.09
CA GLY A 572 -2.05 -2.42 -26.38
C GLY A 572 -1.25 -3.03 -27.53
N LYS A 573 -1.43 -2.48 -28.73
CA LYS A 573 -0.69 -2.89 -29.94
C LYS A 573 0.27 -1.79 -30.35
N ILE A 574 1.56 -2.10 -30.41
CA ILE A 574 2.61 -1.23 -30.93
C ILE A 574 2.84 -1.59 -32.41
N ARG A 575 2.82 -0.60 -33.31
CA ARG A 575 3.25 -0.73 -34.72
C ARG A 575 4.38 0.27 -34.97
N GLY A 576 5.24 -0.02 -35.94
CA GLY A 576 6.44 0.77 -36.22
C GLY A 576 7.72 0.08 -35.74
N GLN A 577 8.83 0.81 -35.76
CA GLN A 577 10.15 0.29 -35.39
C GLN A 577 10.82 1.17 -34.35
N ILE A 578 11.45 0.54 -33.36
CA ILE A 578 12.34 1.18 -32.38
C ILE A 578 13.72 0.60 -32.63
N LEU A 579 14.72 1.45 -32.83
CA LEU A 579 16.08 1.05 -33.19
C LEU A 579 17.10 1.66 -32.23
N LEU A 580 18.13 0.89 -31.91
CA LEU A 580 19.34 1.32 -31.22
C LEU A 580 20.54 1.07 -32.14
N ASN A 581 21.35 2.09 -32.41
CA ASN A 581 22.50 2.01 -33.31
C ASN A 581 22.18 1.46 -34.73
N GLY A 582 20.98 1.74 -35.25
CA GLY A 582 20.54 1.22 -36.56
C GLY A 582 20.02 -0.22 -36.55
N HIS A 583 20.00 -0.89 -35.40
CA HIS A 583 19.47 -2.25 -35.24
C HIS A 583 18.13 -2.24 -34.48
N PRO A 584 17.17 -3.14 -34.79
CA PRO A 584 15.95 -3.27 -34.01
C PRO A 584 16.24 -3.52 -32.53
N ALA A 585 15.67 -2.68 -31.68
CA ALA A 585 15.95 -2.69 -30.25
C ALA A 585 15.26 -3.89 -29.57
N THR A 586 16.02 -4.73 -28.89
CA THR A 586 15.45 -5.77 -28.01
C THR A 586 15.03 -5.16 -26.68
N ASP A 587 14.02 -5.74 -26.02
CA ASP A 587 13.55 -5.27 -24.69
C ASP A 587 14.69 -5.28 -23.66
N LEU A 588 15.59 -6.27 -23.72
CA LEU A 588 16.75 -6.33 -22.85
C LEU A 588 17.74 -5.20 -23.14
N ALA A 589 18.02 -4.93 -24.43
CA ALA A 589 18.94 -3.86 -24.81
C ALA A 589 18.43 -2.50 -24.32
N ILE A 590 17.14 -2.20 -24.55
CA ILE A 590 16.50 -0.96 -24.08
C ILE A 590 16.64 -0.81 -22.56
N ARG A 591 16.31 -1.84 -21.78
CA ARG A 591 16.34 -1.74 -20.30
C ARG A 591 17.75 -1.62 -19.72
N ARG A 592 18.76 -2.19 -20.38
CA ARG A 592 20.16 -2.13 -19.91
C ARG A 592 20.89 -0.88 -20.36
N SER A 593 20.54 -0.33 -21.54
CA SER A 593 21.19 0.88 -22.07
C SER A 593 20.48 2.18 -21.67
N THR A 594 19.29 2.11 -21.07
CA THR A 594 18.49 3.30 -20.74
C THR A 594 18.23 3.48 -19.24
N GLY A 595 18.17 4.73 -18.80
CA GLY A 595 17.62 5.14 -17.51
C GLY A 595 16.28 5.81 -17.70
N TYR A 596 15.34 5.62 -16.77
CA TYR A 596 13.99 6.19 -16.88
C TYR A 596 13.53 6.80 -15.56
N CYS A 597 13.53 8.13 -15.47
CA CYS A 597 12.95 8.86 -14.36
C CYS A 597 11.44 8.98 -14.57
N GLU A 598 10.66 8.27 -13.75
CA GLU A 598 9.20 8.36 -13.78
C GLU A 598 8.69 9.75 -13.35
N GLN A 599 7.40 10.00 -13.61
CA GLN A 599 6.74 11.23 -13.16
C GLN A 599 6.53 11.26 -11.64
N MET A 600 6.23 10.11 -11.03
CA MET A 600 6.09 9.97 -9.58
C MET A 600 7.41 9.46 -9.01
N ASP A 601 7.93 10.17 -8.02
CA ASP A 601 9.19 9.83 -7.38
C ASP A 601 8.94 8.78 -6.28
N ILE A 602 9.04 7.51 -6.65
CA ILE A 602 8.79 6.35 -5.77
C ILE A 602 10.13 5.78 -5.31
N HIS A 603 10.42 5.80 -4.02
CA HIS A 603 11.63 5.22 -3.42
C HIS A 603 11.29 4.49 -2.12
N SER A 604 12.20 3.63 -1.64
CA SER A 604 12.09 3.04 -0.30
C SER A 604 12.28 4.16 0.74
N GLU A 605 11.25 4.43 1.53
CA GLU A 605 11.24 5.53 2.51
C GLU A 605 12.27 5.33 3.64
N SER A 606 12.65 4.09 3.92
CA SER A 606 13.58 3.73 5.00
C SER A 606 15.06 3.88 4.64
N SER A 607 15.37 3.97 3.34
CA SER A 607 16.74 4.11 2.84
C SER A 607 17.22 5.56 2.95
N THR A 608 18.53 5.77 3.04
CA THR A 608 19.12 7.10 2.85
C THR A 608 19.32 7.42 1.38
N ILE A 609 19.51 8.70 1.05
CA ILE A 609 19.81 9.15 -0.32
C ILE A 609 21.06 8.42 -0.86
N ARG A 610 22.14 8.36 -0.08
CA ARG A 610 23.38 7.65 -0.45
C ARG A 610 23.15 6.16 -0.63
N GLU A 611 22.36 5.53 0.23
CA GLU A 611 22.04 4.11 0.13
C GLU A 611 21.24 3.80 -1.14
N ALA A 612 20.27 4.63 -1.50
CA ALA A 612 19.49 4.47 -2.72
C ALA A 612 20.36 4.60 -3.99
N LEU A 613 21.27 5.58 -4.03
CA LEU A 613 22.24 5.73 -5.13
C LEU A 613 23.19 4.53 -5.21
N THR A 614 23.72 4.10 -4.07
CA THR A 614 24.62 2.94 -3.97
C THR A 614 23.91 1.67 -4.44
N PHE A 615 22.67 1.46 -4.01
CA PHE A 615 21.85 0.32 -4.42
C PHE A 615 21.66 0.29 -5.94
N SER A 616 21.41 1.44 -6.57
CA SER A 616 21.28 1.54 -8.03
C SER A 616 22.60 1.23 -8.74
N ALA A 617 23.70 1.87 -8.32
CA ALA A 617 25.01 1.71 -8.92
C ALA A 617 25.46 0.24 -8.89
N PHE A 618 25.35 -0.42 -7.73
CA PHE A 618 25.81 -1.81 -7.58
C PHE A 618 24.96 -2.85 -8.33
N LEU A 619 23.69 -2.56 -8.59
CA LEU A 619 22.78 -3.50 -9.24
C LEU A 619 22.67 -3.31 -10.76
N ARG A 620 23.00 -2.11 -11.27
CA ARG A 620 22.87 -1.76 -12.69
C ARG A 620 24.19 -1.60 -13.42
N GLN A 621 25.27 -1.29 -12.72
CA GLN A 621 26.60 -1.36 -13.32
C GLN A 621 27.08 -2.82 -13.37
N GLY A 622 27.88 -3.15 -14.40
CA GLY A 622 28.36 -4.50 -14.62
C GLY A 622 29.23 -5.04 -13.47
N ALA A 623 29.32 -6.38 -13.36
CA ALA A 623 30.17 -7.04 -12.38
C ALA A 623 31.69 -6.87 -12.67
N ASP A 624 32.03 -6.45 -13.87
CA ASP A 624 33.37 -6.12 -14.36
C ASP A 624 33.91 -4.78 -13.82
N ILE A 625 33.01 -3.86 -13.44
CA ILE A 625 33.38 -2.57 -12.85
C ILE A 625 33.72 -2.77 -11.36
N SER A 626 34.84 -2.20 -10.92
CA SER A 626 35.31 -2.33 -9.54
C SER A 626 34.37 -1.65 -8.55
N ASP A 627 34.31 -2.16 -7.31
CA ASP A 627 33.48 -1.56 -6.27
C ASP A 627 33.87 -0.10 -5.95
N SER A 628 35.16 0.24 -6.10
CA SER A 628 35.66 1.62 -5.93
C SER A 628 35.05 2.55 -6.99
N ASP A 629 35.10 2.15 -8.25
CA ASP A 629 34.57 2.98 -9.37
C ASP A 629 33.04 3.17 -9.24
N LYS A 630 32.33 2.18 -8.68
CA LYS A 630 30.90 2.29 -8.36
C LYS A 630 30.63 3.31 -7.26
N PHE A 631 31.44 3.34 -6.21
CA PHE A 631 31.34 4.36 -5.15
C PHE A 631 31.75 5.74 -5.64
N ASP A 632 32.73 5.82 -6.55
CA ASP A 632 33.13 7.07 -7.19
C ASP A 632 31.99 7.63 -8.06
N SER A 633 31.29 6.77 -8.80
CA SER A 633 30.07 7.14 -9.56
C SER A 633 28.97 7.71 -8.66
N VAL A 634 28.78 7.13 -7.46
CA VAL A 634 27.80 7.61 -6.48
C VAL A 634 28.22 8.98 -5.92
N SER A 635 29.51 9.14 -5.63
CA SER A 635 30.05 10.41 -5.11
C SER A 635 29.94 11.52 -6.15
N GLU A 636 30.26 11.22 -7.40
CA GLU A 636 30.07 12.12 -8.53
C GLU A 636 28.59 12.51 -8.68
N CYS A 637 27.65 11.55 -8.57
CA CYS A 637 26.21 11.87 -8.62
C CYS A 637 25.76 12.78 -7.47
N LEU A 638 26.30 12.58 -6.26
CA LEU A 638 26.01 13.42 -5.10
C LEU A 638 26.55 14.85 -5.28
N ASP A 639 27.73 14.99 -5.90
CA ASP A 639 28.33 16.29 -6.23
C ASP A 639 27.53 16.99 -7.35
N LEU A 640 27.22 16.28 -8.43
CA LEU A 640 26.51 16.81 -9.60
C LEU A 640 25.10 17.33 -9.27
N LEU A 641 24.41 16.67 -8.34
CA LEU A 641 23.04 17.01 -7.94
C LEU A 641 22.94 17.82 -6.64
N ASP A 642 24.09 18.22 -6.09
CA ASP A 642 24.20 18.97 -4.83
C ASP A 642 23.43 18.28 -3.67
N LEU A 643 23.62 16.96 -3.56
CA LEU A 643 22.96 16.11 -2.57
C LEU A 643 23.86 15.79 -1.36
N ASN A 644 25.13 16.22 -1.37
CA ASN A 644 26.07 15.96 -0.27
C ASN A 644 25.56 16.34 1.13
N PRO A 645 24.92 17.51 1.34
CA PRO A 645 24.47 17.92 2.68
C PRO A 645 23.41 16.97 3.26
N ILE A 646 22.63 16.34 2.39
CA ILE A 646 21.48 15.48 2.74
C ILE A 646 21.72 14.00 2.42
N ALA A 647 22.93 13.64 1.96
CA ALA A 647 23.22 12.30 1.45
C ALA A 647 22.94 11.19 2.47
N ASP A 648 23.17 11.45 3.75
CA ASP A 648 22.97 10.48 4.83
C ASP A 648 21.63 10.65 5.57
N GLN A 649 20.74 11.49 5.05
CA GLN A 649 19.37 11.65 5.55
C GLN A 649 18.46 10.54 5.01
N ILE A 650 17.53 10.08 5.84
CA ILE A 650 16.48 9.12 5.45
C ILE A 650 15.52 9.82 4.47
N ILE A 651 15.11 9.10 3.42
CA ILE A 651 14.25 9.60 2.35
C ILE A 651 12.86 10.02 2.85
N ARG A 652 12.34 9.34 3.88
CA ARG A 652 11.07 9.71 4.52
C ARG A 652 11.08 11.15 5.02
N GLY A 653 10.17 11.96 4.50
CA GLY A 653 10.05 13.39 4.84
C GLY A 653 10.99 14.32 4.05
N SER A 654 11.64 13.83 2.99
CA SER A 654 12.35 14.68 2.04
C SER A 654 11.39 15.53 1.21
N SER A 655 11.83 16.74 0.85
CA SER A 655 11.04 17.64 0.00
C SER A 655 10.84 17.07 -1.41
N VAL A 656 9.83 17.58 -2.12
CA VAL A 656 9.53 17.19 -3.51
C VAL A 656 10.76 17.39 -4.40
N GLU A 657 11.48 18.49 -4.20
CA GLU A 657 12.71 18.79 -4.93
C GLU A 657 13.82 17.76 -4.64
N GLN A 658 14.08 17.49 -3.36
CA GLN A 658 15.10 16.51 -2.95
C GLN A 658 14.79 15.13 -3.52
N MET A 659 13.51 14.74 -3.50
CA MET A 659 13.06 13.47 -4.06
C MET A 659 13.26 13.43 -5.58
N LYS A 660 13.00 14.54 -6.29
CA LYS A 660 13.20 14.62 -7.73
C LYS A 660 14.68 14.51 -8.11
N ARG A 661 15.54 15.22 -7.39
CA ARG A 661 17.01 15.12 -7.55
C ARG A 661 17.47 13.69 -7.26
N LEU A 662 16.97 13.04 -6.21
CA LEU A 662 17.27 11.64 -5.92
C LEU A 662 16.82 10.70 -7.04
N THR A 663 15.62 10.85 -7.62
CA THR A 663 15.16 10.04 -8.76
C THR A 663 16.10 10.16 -9.94
N ILE A 664 16.53 11.39 -10.27
CA ILE A 664 17.51 11.64 -11.33
C ILE A 664 18.85 10.98 -10.97
N GLY A 665 19.31 11.15 -9.73
CA GLY A 665 20.56 10.57 -9.24
C GLY A 665 20.59 9.05 -9.28
N VAL A 666 19.49 8.39 -8.92
CA VAL A 666 19.37 6.91 -8.95
C VAL A 666 19.53 6.39 -10.38
N GLU A 667 18.98 7.10 -11.36
CA GLU A 667 19.17 6.73 -12.77
C GLU A 667 20.56 7.10 -13.29
N LEU A 668 21.15 8.23 -12.87
CA LEU A 668 22.50 8.65 -13.26
C LEU A 668 23.60 7.77 -12.66
N ALA A 669 23.43 7.30 -11.42
CA ALA A 669 24.38 6.42 -10.74
C ALA A 669 24.56 5.08 -11.44
N ALA A 670 23.60 4.69 -12.29
CA ALA A 670 23.70 3.52 -13.16
C ALA A 670 24.52 3.74 -14.44
N GLN A 671 24.96 4.98 -14.72
CA GLN A 671 25.65 5.40 -15.94
C GLN A 671 24.97 4.93 -17.25
N PRO A 672 23.68 5.26 -17.46
CA PRO A 672 22.95 4.80 -18.65
C PRO A 672 23.43 5.52 -19.92
N SER A 673 23.41 4.81 -21.05
CA SER A 673 23.73 5.39 -22.37
C SER A 673 22.67 6.39 -22.86
N VAL A 674 21.40 6.15 -22.51
CA VAL A 674 20.26 7.01 -22.87
C VAL A 674 19.44 7.29 -21.62
N LEU A 675 19.24 8.56 -21.29
CA LEU A 675 18.45 8.96 -20.11
C LEU A 675 17.10 9.54 -20.53
N PHE A 676 16.02 8.87 -20.14
CA PHE A 676 14.66 9.38 -20.27
C PHE A 676 14.24 10.11 -19.00
N LEU A 677 13.92 11.39 -19.14
CA LEU A 677 13.50 12.23 -18.03
C LEU A 677 12.02 12.61 -18.15
N GLY A 678 11.16 12.01 -17.33
CA GLY A 678 9.75 12.36 -17.23
C GLY A 678 9.55 13.65 -16.42
N LYS A 679 9.24 14.76 -17.11
CA LYS A 679 9.04 16.10 -16.51
C LYS A 679 10.14 16.47 -15.49
N PRO A 680 11.42 16.49 -15.90
CA PRO A 680 12.54 16.67 -14.97
C PRO A 680 12.50 17.98 -14.21
N THR A 681 11.98 19.04 -14.83
CA THR A 681 11.91 20.39 -14.24
C THR A 681 10.75 20.58 -13.27
N SER A 682 9.84 19.61 -13.15
CA SER A 682 8.67 19.72 -12.27
C SER A 682 9.08 19.53 -10.81
N GLY A 683 8.99 20.59 -10.01
CA GLY A 683 9.36 20.57 -8.58
C GLY A 683 10.85 20.79 -8.32
N LEU A 684 11.64 21.15 -9.35
CA LEU A 684 12.99 21.67 -9.17
C LEU A 684 12.97 23.19 -9.02
N ASP A 685 13.97 23.73 -8.34
CA ASP A 685 14.24 25.16 -8.31
C ASP A 685 14.63 25.71 -9.70
N ALA A 686 14.51 27.03 -9.84
CA ALA A 686 14.77 27.74 -11.10
C ALA A 686 16.17 27.48 -11.66
N ARG A 687 17.15 27.33 -10.76
CA ARG A 687 18.55 27.06 -11.09
C ARG A 687 18.72 25.69 -11.73
N SER A 688 18.23 24.63 -11.09
CA SER A 688 18.42 23.26 -11.58
C SER A 688 17.63 23.02 -12.85
N ALA A 689 16.43 23.60 -12.94
CA ALA A 689 15.63 23.56 -14.16
C ALA A 689 16.37 24.22 -15.34
N LYS A 690 16.99 25.40 -15.13
CA LYS A 690 17.73 26.10 -16.19
C LYS A 690 18.92 25.30 -16.72
N LEU A 691 19.72 24.68 -15.84
CA LEU A 691 20.87 23.87 -16.24
C LEU A 691 20.45 22.74 -17.21
N ILE A 692 19.28 22.15 -16.99
CA ILE A 692 18.71 21.13 -17.88
C ILE A 692 18.25 21.76 -19.21
N MET A 693 17.65 22.95 -19.17
CA MET A 693 17.11 23.63 -20.35
C MET A 693 18.19 24.21 -21.29
N ASP A 694 19.29 24.74 -20.75
CA ASP A 694 20.40 25.30 -21.54
C ASP A 694 21.07 24.23 -22.44
N GLY A 695 20.93 22.94 -22.10
CA GLY A 695 21.46 21.84 -22.90
C GLY A 695 20.54 21.36 -24.03
N VAL A 696 19.28 21.82 -24.10
CA VAL A 696 18.30 21.37 -25.11
C VAL A 696 18.70 21.88 -26.50
N ARG A 697 18.90 20.95 -27.44
CA ARG A 697 19.25 21.26 -28.84
C ARG A 697 18.16 20.86 -29.82
N ASN A 698 17.55 19.70 -29.61
CA ASN A 698 16.50 19.18 -30.49
C ASN A 698 15.13 19.26 -29.83
N LEU A 699 14.08 19.45 -30.62
CA LEU A 699 12.69 19.48 -30.18
C LEU A 699 11.84 18.51 -31.00
N LEU A 700 10.98 17.76 -30.33
CA LEU A 700 9.85 17.03 -30.90
C LEU A 700 8.55 17.55 -30.30
N LEU A 701 7.68 18.13 -31.11
CA LEU A 701 6.41 18.71 -30.70
C LEU A 701 5.24 17.82 -31.12
N LEU A 702 4.39 17.46 -30.14
CA LEU A 702 3.16 16.70 -30.36
C LEU A 702 1.91 17.56 -30.12
N LYS A 703 0.91 17.45 -31.00
CA LYS A 703 -0.44 17.99 -30.76
C LYS A 703 -1.32 16.98 -30.02
N ARG A 704 -2.44 17.48 -29.47
CA ARG A 704 -3.48 16.63 -28.87
C ARG A 704 -3.94 15.59 -29.89
N GLY A 705 -3.94 14.31 -29.51
CA GLY A 705 -4.26 13.20 -30.40
C GLY A 705 -3.08 12.37 -30.91
N GLY A 706 -1.85 12.68 -30.48
CA GLY A 706 -0.68 11.79 -30.67
C GLY A 706 0.03 11.96 -32.01
N GLU A 707 -0.03 13.15 -32.60
CA GLU A 707 0.55 13.44 -33.91
C GLU A 707 1.67 14.48 -33.78
N ALA A 708 2.74 14.30 -34.55
CA ALA A 708 3.88 15.22 -34.59
C ALA A 708 3.58 16.44 -35.48
N VAL A 709 3.96 17.61 -34.98
CA VAL A 709 3.77 18.91 -35.64
C VAL A 709 5.09 19.60 -35.98
N PHE A 710 6.15 19.28 -35.25
CA PHE A 710 7.49 19.76 -35.51
C PHE A 710 8.50 18.75 -34.96
N ALA A 711 9.60 18.52 -35.66
CA ALA A 711 10.74 17.76 -35.18
C ALA A 711 12.02 18.29 -35.85
N GLY A 712 13.00 18.70 -35.05
CA GLY A 712 14.27 19.20 -35.57
C GLY A 712 15.10 19.97 -34.54
N ASP A 713 16.22 20.52 -35.02
CA ASP A 713 17.06 21.43 -34.25
C ASP A 713 16.31 22.75 -34.00
N LEU A 714 16.48 23.31 -32.81
CA LEU A 714 15.93 24.61 -32.44
C LEU A 714 16.71 25.77 -33.08
N GLY A 715 18.01 25.59 -33.35
CA GLY A 715 18.91 26.67 -33.73
C GLY A 715 19.22 27.61 -32.55
N GLU A 716 20.09 28.60 -32.78
CA GLU A 716 20.37 29.61 -31.76
C GLU A 716 19.10 30.40 -31.42
N ASN A 717 18.80 30.52 -30.12
CA ASN A 717 17.60 31.17 -29.58
C ASN A 717 16.27 30.67 -30.19
N ALA A 718 16.19 29.38 -30.56
CA ALA A 718 15.01 28.78 -31.16
C ALA A 718 14.57 29.39 -32.51
N SER A 719 15.48 30.05 -33.22
CA SER A 719 15.20 30.78 -34.48
C SER A 719 14.62 29.89 -35.59
N GLU A 720 15.09 28.66 -35.76
CA GLU A 720 14.56 27.73 -36.78
C GLU A 720 13.10 27.35 -36.50
N MET A 721 12.77 27.12 -35.24
CA MET A 721 11.40 26.82 -34.80
C MET A 721 10.47 28.02 -35.00
N ILE A 722 10.92 29.22 -34.61
CA ILE A 722 10.13 30.46 -34.76
C ILE A 722 9.85 30.72 -36.24
N ASN A 723 10.88 30.70 -37.08
CA ASN A 723 10.75 30.90 -38.53
C ASN A 723 9.79 29.88 -39.18
N TYR A 724 9.80 28.62 -38.72
CA TYR A 724 8.87 27.60 -39.20
C TYR A 724 7.41 27.97 -38.89
N PHE A 725 7.09 28.28 -37.64
CA PHE A 725 5.71 28.58 -37.25
C PHE A 725 5.21 29.91 -37.84
N GLU A 726 6.07 30.93 -37.94
CA GLU A 726 5.72 32.21 -38.57
C GLU A 726 5.52 32.12 -40.09
N SER A 727 6.10 31.11 -40.73
CA SER A 727 5.88 30.85 -42.17
C SER A 727 4.48 30.28 -42.49
N ILE A 728 3.72 29.89 -41.47
CA ILE A 728 2.40 29.28 -41.64
C ILE A 728 1.32 30.36 -41.66
N ASP A 729 0.54 30.40 -42.75
CA ASP A 729 -0.57 31.35 -42.91
C ASP A 729 -1.59 31.24 -41.76
N GLY A 730 -1.87 32.37 -41.10
CA GLY A 730 -2.85 32.46 -40.01
C GLY A 730 -2.27 32.22 -38.61
N VAL A 731 -0.96 32.00 -38.45
CA VAL A 731 -0.29 31.97 -37.15
C VAL A 731 0.03 33.40 -36.68
N THR A 732 -0.21 33.67 -35.40
CA THR A 732 0.16 34.95 -34.76
C THR A 732 1.67 35.01 -34.56
N GLN A 733 2.33 36.07 -35.05
CA GLN A 733 3.76 36.29 -34.85
C GLN A 733 4.16 36.36 -33.38
N LEU A 734 5.42 35.99 -33.09
CA LEU A 734 5.97 36.08 -31.74
C LEU A 734 6.13 37.56 -31.35
N LYS A 735 5.63 37.94 -30.17
CA LYS A 735 5.81 39.29 -29.63
C LYS A 735 7.21 39.44 -29.03
N GLU A 736 7.74 40.67 -29.04
CA GLU A 736 8.97 41.00 -28.30
C GLU A 736 8.79 40.62 -26.81
N ASP A 737 9.82 39.99 -26.23
CA ASP A 737 9.90 39.50 -24.84
C ASP A 737 8.91 38.38 -24.44
N TYR A 738 8.31 37.68 -25.41
CA TYR A 738 7.42 36.55 -25.16
C TYR A 738 8.15 35.20 -25.23
N ASN A 739 7.79 34.23 -24.36
CA ASN A 739 8.50 32.94 -24.31
C ASN A 739 8.15 32.08 -25.55
N PRO A 740 9.12 31.72 -26.42
CA PRO A 740 8.86 30.94 -27.63
C PRO A 740 8.22 29.58 -27.36
N ALA A 741 8.54 28.93 -26.23
CA ALA A 741 8.00 27.63 -25.88
C ALA A 741 6.51 27.71 -25.49
N THR A 742 6.10 28.78 -24.80
CA THR A 742 4.68 29.03 -24.49
C THR A 742 3.93 29.38 -25.75
N TRP A 743 4.46 30.29 -26.56
CA TRP A 743 3.85 30.75 -27.80
C TRP A 743 3.56 29.60 -28.76
N MET A 744 4.54 28.73 -28.99
CA MET A 744 4.37 27.55 -29.84
C MET A 744 3.23 26.64 -29.36
N LEU A 745 3.09 26.43 -28.05
CA LEU A 745 2.01 25.63 -27.48
C LEU A 745 0.65 26.30 -27.71
N GLU A 746 0.55 27.62 -27.56
CA GLU A 746 -0.69 28.36 -27.86
C GLU A 746 -1.06 28.28 -29.34
N VAL A 747 -0.08 28.43 -30.25
CA VAL A 747 -0.29 28.35 -31.70
C VAL A 747 -0.89 27.01 -32.13
N ILE A 748 -0.45 25.90 -31.53
CA ILE A 748 -1.01 24.56 -31.82
C ILE A 748 -2.31 24.26 -31.06
N GLY A 749 -2.88 25.24 -30.32
CA GLY A 749 -4.14 25.12 -29.59
C GLY A 749 -4.03 24.31 -28.29
N ALA A 750 -2.91 24.39 -27.56
CA ALA A 750 -2.68 23.63 -26.33
C ALA A 750 -3.40 24.19 -25.07
N GLY A 751 -4.01 25.37 -25.12
CA GLY A 751 -4.64 26.06 -23.98
C GLY A 751 -6.05 25.55 -23.62
N VAL A 752 -6.57 25.96 -22.44
CA VAL A 752 -7.93 25.61 -21.98
C VAL A 752 -9.00 26.39 -22.75
N SER A 753 -8.63 27.59 -23.22
CA SER A 753 -9.44 28.41 -24.10
C SER A 753 -9.15 28.03 -25.56
N ASN A 754 -10.09 27.34 -26.22
CA ASN A 754 -10.09 27.13 -27.68
C ASN A 754 -10.28 28.46 -28.47
N ALA A 755 -9.75 29.57 -27.98
CA ALA A 755 -10.08 30.91 -28.47
C ALA A 755 -9.52 31.20 -29.86
N ASN A 756 -8.41 30.55 -30.25
CA ASN A 756 -7.82 30.69 -31.57
C ASN A 756 -7.66 29.31 -32.23
N GLY A 757 -8.77 28.70 -32.64
CA GLY A 757 -8.74 27.61 -33.60
C GLY A 757 -8.29 28.15 -34.95
N SER A 758 -6.99 28.25 -35.20
CA SER A 758 -6.50 28.36 -36.57
C SER A 758 -6.98 27.10 -37.32
N GLN A 759 -7.64 27.28 -38.45
CA GLN A 759 -8.15 26.20 -39.32
C GLN A 759 -7.04 25.36 -39.96
N ALA A 760 -5.76 25.61 -39.63
CA ALA A 760 -4.61 25.00 -40.27
C ALA A 760 -4.36 23.57 -39.75
N ASP A 761 -4.27 22.61 -40.66
CA ASP A 761 -3.80 21.26 -40.32
C ASP A 761 -2.27 21.24 -40.24
N PHE A 762 -1.76 21.58 -39.07
CA PHE A 762 -0.33 21.59 -38.79
C PHE A 762 0.38 20.26 -39.08
N VAL A 763 -0.32 19.12 -39.09
CA VAL A 763 0.29 17.81 -39.37
C VAL A 763 0.59 17.63 -40.86
N GLU A 764 -0.34 18.00 -41.73
CA GLU A 764 -0.10 17.97 -43.17
C GLU A 764 0.97 18.97 -43.59
N ILE A 765 0.94 20.18 -42.99
CA ILE A 765 1.95 21.21 -43.21
C ILE A 765 3.33 20.71 -42.80
N PHE A 766 3.45 20.07 -41.63
CA PHE A 766 4.71 19.50 -41.19
C PHE A 766 5.22 18.42 -42.15
N LYS A 767 4.37 17.48 -42.58
CA LYS A 767 4.75 16.43 -43.54
C LYS A 767 5.22 16.98 -44.89
N ALA A 768 4.68 18.12 -45.34
CA ALA A 768 5.12 18.80 -46.56
C ALA A 768 6.39 19.65 -46.39
N SER A 769 6.72 20.01 -45.15
CA SER A 769 7.78 20.97 -44.80
C SER A 769 9.20 20.48 -45.14
N ARG A 770 10.14 21.44 -45.17
CA ARG A 770 11.58 21.15 -45.27
C ARG A 770 12.08 20.37 -44.04
N HIS A 771 11.57 20.67 -42.85
CA HIS A 771 12.02 20.02 -41.60
C HIS A 771 11.68 18.53 -41.59
N PHE A 772 10.53 18.11 -42.11
CA PHE A 772 10.21 16.69 -42.22
C PHE A 772 11.10 15.94 -43.21
N ARG A 773 11.50 16.57 -44.32
CA ARG A 773 12.51 16.02 -45.25
C ARG A 773 13.88 15.89 -44.58
N ILE A 774 14.28 16.87 -43.78
CA ILE A 774 15.52 16.81 -42.97
C ILE A 774 15.44 15.68 -41.95
N LEU A 775 14.33 15.54 -41.23
CA LEU A 775 14.08 14.44 -40.31
C LEU A 775 14.22 13.08 -41.00
N GLN A 776 13.58 12.89 -42.17
CA GLN A 776 13.70 11.67 -42.95
C GLN A 776 15.15 11.40 -43.37
N SER A 777 15.88 12.43 -43.82
CA SER A 777 17.27 12.28 -44.21
C SER A 777 18.18 11.86 -43.05
N HIS A 778 17.94 12.38 -41.84
CA HIS A 778 18.67 11.98 -40.63
C HIS A 778 18.30 10.57 -40.19
N LEU A 779 17.01 10.22 -40.24
CA LEU A 779 16.58 8.86 -39.95
C LEU A 779 17.27 7.88 -40.89
N ASP A 780 17.42 8.18 -42.18
CA ASP A 780 18.05 7.31 -43.16
C ASP A 780 19.60 7.22 -43.08
N GLN A 781 20.24 7.88 -42.10
CA GLN A 781 21.70 7.80 -41.87
C GLN A 781 22.15 6.46 -41.27
N GLU A 782 23.42 6.12 -41.52
CA GLU A 782 24.11 4.99 -40.88
C GLU A 782 24.28 5.24 -39.37
N GLY A 783 24.03 4.21 -38.56
CA GLY A 783 23.98 4.29 -37.10
C GLY A 783 22.63 4.77 -36.52
N VAL A 784 21.72 5.31 -37.35
CA VAL A 784 20.39 5.78 -36.91
C VAL A 784 19.31 4.74 -37.22
N THR A 785 18.96 4.55 -38.51
CA THR A 785 18.07 3.44 -38.94
C THR A 785 18.79 2.39 -39.79
N ARG A 786 19.96 2.72 -40.35
CA ARG A 786 20.80 1.77 -41.08
C ARG A 786 21.92 1.27 -40.17
N PRO A 787 22.18 -0.04 -40.10
CA PRO A 787 23.34 -0.58 -39.39
C PRO A 787 24.66 0.05 -39.87
N SER A 788 25.54 0.41 -38.93
CA SER A 788 26.89 0.89 -39.26
C SER A 788 27.94 -0.15 -38.84
N PRO A 789 29.01 -0.39 -39.62
CA PRO A 789 30.12 -1.23 -39.20
C PRO A 789 30.84 -0.75 -37.93
N SER A 790 30.76 0.55 -37.64
CA SER A 790 31.40 1.17 -36.46
C SER A 790 30.58 1.07 -35.18
N LEU A 791 29.27 0.79 -35.27
CA LEU A 791 28.35 0.71 -34.14
C LEU A 791 27.64 -0.65 -34.15
N PRO A 792 28.19 -1.67 -33.48
CA PRO A 792 27.57 -3.00 -33.46
C PRO A 792 26.24 -2.99 -32.70
N ALA A 793 25.44 -4.03 -32.94
CA ALA A 793 24.22 -4.28 -32.18
C ALA A 793 24.55 -4.47 -30.69
N LEU A 794 23.73 -3.85 -29.83
CA LEU A 794 23.85 -3.99 -28.37
C LEU A 794 23.32 -5.36 -27.94
N GLU A 795 24.23 -6.29 -27.74
CA GLU A 795 23.94 -7.63 -27.23
C GLU A 795 24.43 -7.77 -25.80
N PHE A 796 23.54 -8.22 -24.92
CA PHE A 796 23.83 -8.45 -23.51
C PHE A 796 23.69 -9.94 -23.20
N GLY A 797 24.79 -10.57 -22.76
CA GLY A 797 24.80 -12.00 -22.42
C GLY A 797 23.93 -12.35 -21.22
N ASP A 798 23.95 -11.48 -20.20
CA ASP A 798 23.14 -11.63 -18.99
C ASP A 798 21.96 -10.67 -18.96
N LYS A 799 20.84 -11.18 -18.44
CA LYS A 799 19.61 -10.40 -18.24
C LYS A 799 19.77 -9.25 -17.25
N ARG A 800 20.71 -9.36 -16.30
CA ARG A 800 20.99 -8.37 -15.25
C ARG A 800 22.48 -8.08 -15.22
N ALA A 801 22.85 -6.89 -14.75
CA ALA A 801 24.25 -6.46 -14.73
C ALA A 801 25.02 -7.02 -13.53
N ALA A 802 24.40 -7.06 -12.35
CA ALA A 802 25.01 -7.57 -11.13
C ALA A 802 24.90 -9.08 -10.98
N SER A 803 25.88 -9.68 -10.32
CA SER A 803 25.86 -11.12 -9.97
C SER A 803 24.70 -11.45 -9.01
N GLU A 804 24.22 -12.68 -9.06
CA GLU A 804 23.12 -13.14 -8.18
C GLU A 804 23.48 -13.00 -6.68
N LEU A 805 24.75 -13.18 -6.30
CA LEU A 805 25.21 -13.00 -4.91
C LEU A 805 25.21 -11.52 -4.48
N THR A 806 25.62 -10.62 -5.37
CA THR A 806 25.54 -9.17 -5.14
C THR A 806 24.09 -8.74 -4.96
N GLN A 807 23.19 -9.19 -5.85
CA GLN A 807 21.75 -8.94 -5.74
C GLN A 807 21.20 -9.39 -4.38
N ALA A 808 21.50 -10.64 -3.97
CA ALA A 808 21.05 -11.20 -2.70
C ALA A 808 21.54 -10.38 -1.49
N THR A 809 22.81 -9.99 -1.49
CA THR A 809 23.44 -9.27 -0.36
C THR A 809 22.83 -7.88 -0.17
N PHE A 810 22.66 -7.12 -1.26
CA PHE A 810 22.08 -5.77 -1.20
C PHE A 810 20.60 -5.80 -0.82
N LEU A 811 19.84 -6.78 -1.33
CA LEU A 811 18.43 -6.95 -0.97
C LEU A 811 18.26 -7.34 0.51
N LEU A 812 19.04 -8.31 1.00
CA LEU A 812 19.00 -8.72 2.40
C LEU A 812 19.38 -7.56 3.33
N LYS A 813 20.42 -6.79 2.98
CA LYS A 813 20.79 -5.58 3.73
C LYS A 813 19.67 -4.55 3.73
N ARG A 814 19.08 -4.26 2.57
CA ARG A 814 17.96 -3.30 2.44
C ARG A 814 16.79 -3.68 3.34
N PHE A 815 16.37 -4.95 3.33
CA PHE A 815 15.27 -5.40 4.17
C PHE A 815 15.62 -5.39 5.67
N CYS A 816 16.87 -5.70 6.02
CA CYS A 816 17.36 -5.54 7.40
C CYS A 816 17.26 -4.08 7.87
N ASP A 817 17.74 -3.14 7.05
CA ASP A 817 17.66 -1.70 7.34
C ASP A 817 16.20 -1.21 7.39
N LEU A 818 15.32 -1.70 6.50
CA LEU A 818 13.89 -1.40 6.49
C LEU A 818 13.21 -1.79 7.80
N TYR A 819 13.38 -3.04 8.24
CA TYR A 819 12.76 -3.54 9.48
C TYR A 819 13.34 -2.82 10.70
N TRP A 820 14.65 -2.60 10.74
CA TRP A 820 15.29 -1.92 11.86
C TRP A 820 14.86 -0.45 11.98
N ARG A 821 14.75 0.28 10.86
CA ARG A 821 14.40 1.72 10.84
C ARG A 821 12.90 1.97 10.95
N THR A 822 12.06 0.99 10.60
CA THR A 822 10.62 1.02 10.85
C THR A 822 10.32 0.50 12.25
N ALA A 823 10.86 1.19 13.26
CA ALA A 823 10.75 0.80 14.66
C ALA A 823 9.31 0.75 15.16
N SER A 824 8.40 1.58 14.63
CA SER A 824 6.98 1.58 15.00
C SER A 824 6.33 0.22 14.75
N PHE A 825 6.57 -0.39 13.58
CA PHE A 825 6.02 -1.69 13.22
C PHE A 825 6.50 -2.79 14.18
N ASN A 826 7.81 -2.91 14.38
CA ASN A 826 8.39 -3.94 15.25
C ASN A 826 8.06 -3.71 16.73
N LEU A 827 8.04 -2.46 17.19
CA LEU A 827 7.66 -2.13 18.58
C LEU A 827 6.19 -2.46 18.83
N THR A 828 5.29 -2.10 17.92
CA THR A 828 3.86 -2.45 18.01
C THR A 828 3.68 -3.97 18.02
N ARG A 829 4.38 -4.70 17.15
CA ARG A 829 4.37 -6.17 17.12
C ARG A 829 4.78 -6.79 18.46
N LEU A 830 5.90 -6.34 19.04
CA LEU A 830 6.38 -6.86 20.33
C LEU A 830 5.47 -6.47 21.50
N ALA A 831 4.98 -5.22 21.53
CA ALA A 831 4.08 -4.73 22.56
C ALA A 831 2.74 -5.48 22.56
N ILE A 832 2.17 -5.73 21.37
CA ILE A 832 0.94 -6.52 21.21
C ILE A 832 1.19 -7.97 21.65
N SER A 833 2.31 -8.57 21.26
CA SER A 833 2.64 -9.95 21.65
C SER A 833 2.74 -10.11 23.16
N LEU A 834 3.41 -9.17 23.84
CA LEU A 834 3.48 -9.13 25.31
C LEU A 834 2.10 -8.93 25.94
N GLY A 835 1.33 -7.97 25.42
CA GLY A 835 -0.01 -7.66 25.92
C GLY A 835 -0.98 -8.83 25.79
N LEU A 836 -0.98 -9.52 24.65
CA LEU A 836 -1.78 -10.72 24.41
C LEU A 836 -1.34 -11.88 25.30
N GLY A 837 -0.02 -12.08 25.47
CA GLY A 837 0.51 -13.12 26.34
C GLY A 837 0.08 -12.94 27.80
N LEU A 838 0.07 -11.69 28.29
CA LEU A 838 -0.47 -11.34 29.61
C LEU A 838 -1.99 -11.48 29.68
N LEU A 839 -2.71 -11.00 28.67
CA LEU A 839 -4.18 -11.07 28.62
C LEU A 839 -4.65 -12.52 28.69
N PHE A 840 -4.11 -13.39 27.84
CA PHE A 840 -4.45 -14.81 27.84
C PHE A 840 -3.95 -15.52 29.09
N GLY A 841 -2.73 -15.23 29.53
CA GLY A 841 -2.18 -15.79 30.76
C GLY A 841 -3.04 -15.50 31.99
N LEU A 842 -3.49 -14.25 32.15
CA LEU A 842 -4.36 -13.85 33.27
C LEU A 842 -5.79 -14.40 33.13
N SER A 843 -6.33 -14.47 31.90
CA SER A 843 -7.69 -14.95 31.66
C SER A 843 -7.87 -16.42 32.02
N TYR A 844 -6.80 -17.22 31.90
CA TYR A 844 -6.79 -18.66 32.22
C TYR A 844 -5.91 -18.99 33.44
N ALA A 845 -5.64 -18.00 34.30
CA ALA A 845 -4.94 -18.23 35.55
C ALA A 845 -5.77 -19.18 36.44
N ASP A 846 -5.12 -20.23 36.97
CA ASP A 846 -5.73 -21.25 37.83
C ASP A 846 -6.90 -22.04 37.18
N ALA A 847 -6.94 -22.13 35.85
CA ALA A 847 -7.97 -22.89 35.14
C ALA A 847 -7.97 -24.40 35.51
N ASP A 848 -9.15 -24.98 35.79
CA ASP A 848 -9.29 -26.40 36.13
C ASP A 848 -9.51 -27.27 34.89
N TYR A 849 -8.46 -27.97 34.47
CA TYR A 849 -8.49 -28.89 33.32
C TYR A 849 -8.98 -30.31 33.65
N LYS A 850 -9.69 -30.52 34.78
CA LYS A 850 -10.21 -31.85 35.16
C LYS A 850 -11.67 -32.06 34.80
N SER A 851 -12.41 -31.00 34.49
CA SER A 851 -13.81 -31.07 34.07
C SER A 851 -13.95 -31.03 32.55
N TYR A 852 -15.02 -31.61 32.00
CA TYR A 852 -15.31 -31.54 30.56
C TYR A 852 -15.38 -30.08 30.06
N SER A 853 -16.08 -29.21 30.82
CA SER A 853 -16.15 -27.78 30.51
C SER A 853 -14.79 -27.09 30.57
N GLY A 854 -13.96 -27.40 31.57
CA GLY A 854 -12.64 -26.79 31.73
C GLY A 854 -11.66 -27.18 30.62
N ILE A 855 -11.75 -28.42 30.12
CA ILE A 855 -10.95 -28.90 29.00
C ILE A 855 -11.42 -28.29 27.68
N ASN A 856 -12.74 -28.13 27.48
CA ASN A 856 -13.27 -27.43 26.33
C ASN A 856 -12.78 -25.96 26.31
N SER A 857 -12.80 -25.28 27.46
CA SER A 857 -12.20 -23.94 27.61
C SER A 857 -10.69 -23.95 27.36
N GLY A 858 -9.96 -24.97 27.82
CA GLY A 858 -8.52 -25.13 27.56
C GLY A 858 -8.18 -25.36 26.08
N MET A 859 -8.98 -26.15 25.37
CA MET A 859 -8.87 -26.33 23.92
C MET A 859 -9.25 -25.03 23.17
N GLY A 860 -10.28 -24.33 23.65
CA GLY A 860 -10.65 -23.00 23.17
C GLY A 860 -9.52 -21.99 23.32
N MET A 861 -8.79 -22.00 24.45
CA MET A 861 -7.61 -21.18 24.64
C MET A 861 -6.51 -21.45 23.61
N VAL A 862 -6.23 -22.73 23.31
CA VAL A 862 -5.23 -23.08 22.29
C VAL A 862 -5.69 -22.62 20.90
N TYR A 863 -6.96 -22.82 20.58
CA TYR A 863 -7.58 -22.33 19.35
C TYR A 863 -7.44 -20.81 19.19
N LEU A 864 -7.79 -20.05 20.24
CA LEU A 864 -7.62 -18.59 20.27
C LEU A 864 -6.15 -18.20 20.13
N THR A 865 -5.25 -18.89 20.82
CA THR A 865 -3.81 -18.59 20.80
C THR A 865 -3.24 -18.77 19.41
N VAL A 866 -3.41 -19.94 18.79
CA VAL A 866 -2.90 -20.25 17.45
C VAL A 866 -3.51 -19.30 16.42
N GLY A 867 -4.83 -19.14 16.46
CA GLY A 867 -5.55 -18.37 15.46
C GLY A 867 -5.28 -16.87 15.49
N PHE A 868 -5.28 -16.26 16.67
CA PHE A 868 -5.19 -14.80 16.77
C PHE A 868 -3.77 -14.25 16.67
N ILE A 869 -2.75 -14.99 17.15
CA ILE A 869 -1.36 -14.58 16.94
C ILE A 869 -1.02 -14.60 15.43
N GLY A 870 -1.57 -15.57 14.70
CA GLY A 870 -1.54 -15.62 13.25
C GLY A 870 -2.24 -14.41 12.60
N LEU A 871 -3.48 -14.14 12.99
CA LEU A 871 -4.29 -13.03 12.47
C LEU A 871 -3.61 -11.65 12.65
N VAL A 872 -3.04 -11.39 13.83
CA VAL A 872 -2.33 -10.13 14.14
C VAL A 872 -1.13 -9.96 13.21
N SER A 873 -0.38 -11.04 12.97
CA SER A 873 0.78 -11.00 12.06
C SER A 873 0.36 -10.80 10.61
N PHE A 874 -0.69 -11.50 10.17
CA PHE A 874 -1.25 -11.40 8.83
C PHE A 874 -1.69 -9.95 8.53
N ASN A 875 -2.57 -9.38 9.36
CA ASN A 875 -3.11 -8.03 9.15
C ASN A 875 -2.06 -6.92 9.34
N GLY A 876 -1.07 -7.14 10.21
CA GLY A 876 -0.01 -6.18 10.47
C GLY A 876 0.96 -6.03 9.31
N LEU A 877 1.24 -7.10 8.56
CA LEU A 877 2.26 -7.11 7.52
C LEU A 877 1.77 -6.56 6.17
N ILE A 878 0.47 -6.69 5.87
CA ILE A 878 -0.17 -6.22 4.64
C ILE A 878 0.23 -4.78 4.24
N PRO A 879 0.09 -3.75 5.10
CA PRO A 879 0.39 -2.36 4.71
C PRO A 879 1.88 -2.13 4.40
N VAL A 880 2.78 -2.73 5.18
CA VAL A 880 4.24 -2.59 4.99
C VAL A 880 4.66 -3.16 3.63
N VAL A 881 4.13 -4.32 3.25
CA VAL A 881 4.44 -4.97 1.97
C VAL A 881 3.81 -4.21 0.80
N ALA A 882 2.66 -3.58 1.01
CA ALA A 882 1.96 -2.83 -0.03
C ALA A 882 2.71 -1.57 -0.47
N GLU A 883 3.40 -0.89 0.44
CA GLU A 883 4.26 0.27 0.12
C GLU A 883 5.45 -0.16 -0.75
N GLU A 884 6.13 -1.25 -0.38
CA GLU A 884 7.29 -1.79 -1.10
C GLU A 884 6.95 -2.37 -2.48
N ARG A 885 5.67 -2.74 -2.71
CA ARG A 885 5.21 -3.25 -4.01
C ARG A 885 5.42 -2.24 -5.15
N ALA A 886 5.20 -0.95 -4.89
CA ALA A 886 5.38 0.10 -5.89
C ALA A 886 6.86 0.25 -6.28
N VAL A 887 7.74 0.23 -5.27
CA VAL A 887 9.21 0.26 -5.43
C VAL A 887 9.68 -0.96 -6.23
N PHE A 888 9.17 -2.16 -5.90
CA PHE A 888 9.49 -3.40 -6.62
C PHE A 888 9.16 -3.32 -8.11
N TYR A 889 7.98 -2.81 -8.51
CA TYR A 889 7.63 -2.71 -9.93
C TYR A 889 8.52 -1.73 -10.68
N ARG A 890 8.87 -0.60 -10.07
CA ARG A 890 9.81 0.38 -10.65
C ARG A 890 11.18 -0.26 -10.91
N GLU A 891 11.75 -0.91 -9.89
CA GLU A 891 13.08 -1.52 -9.95
C GLU A 891 13.13 -2.75 -10.87
N ARG A 892 12.03 -3.51 -10.93
CA ARG A 892 11.86 -4.62 -11.87
C ARG A 892 11.78 -4.13 -13.31
N ALA A 893 11.18 -2.98 -13.58
CA ALA A 893 11.17 -2.40 -14.91
C ALA A 893 12.61 -2.05 -15.39
N ALA A 894 13.48 -1.62 -14.47
CA ALA A 894 14.90 -1.35 -14.73
C ALA A 894 15.81 -2.61 -14.68
N GLN A 895 15.25 -3.81 -14.47
CA GLN A 895 16.00 -5.08 -14.36
C GLN A 895 17.14 -5.08 -13.31
N MET A 896 16.98 -4.35 -12.20
CA MET A 896 18.02 -4.26 -11.16
C MET A 896 18.34 -5.61 -10.50
N TYR A 897 17.33 -6.44 -10.23
CA TYR A 897 17.49 -7.71 -9.51
C TYR A 897 16.46 -8.77 -9.91
N SER A 898 16.70 -10.00 -9.45
CA SER A 898 15.78 -11.12 -9.61
C SER A 898 14.64 -11.06 -8.61
N ALA A 899 13.43 -11.41 -9.07
CA ALA A 899 12.28 -11.54 -8.18
C ALA A 899 12.53 -12.59 -7.10
N LEU A 900 13.29 -13.65 -7.41
CA LEU A 900 13.68 -14.68 -6.45
C LEU A 900 14.37 -14.06 -5.22
N TRP A 901 15.43 -13.29 -5.41
CA TRP A 901 16.20 -12.70 -4.31
C TRP A 901 15.44 -11.63 -3.54
N TYR A 902 14.51 -10.93 -4.20
CA TYR A 902 13.64 -9.98 -3.53
C TYR A 902 12.78 -10.69 -2.48
N PHE A 903 12.08 -11.76 -2.89
CA PHE A 903 11.24 -12.53 -1.98
C PHE A 903 12.06 -13.30 -0.94
N VAL A 904 13.22 -13.87 -1.31
CA VAL A 904 14.12 -14.50 -0.33
C VAL A 904 14.59 -13.50 0.73
N GLY A 905 14.98 -12.29 0.33
CA GLY A 905 15.40 -11.24 1.26
C GLY A 905 14.27 -10.81 2.20
N LEU A 906 13.06 -10.63 1.67
CA LEU A 906 11.85 -10.28 2.42
C LEU A 906 11.47 -11.41 3.41
N SER A 907 11.49 -12.66 2.97
CA SER A 907 11.11 -13.80 3.81
C SER A 907 12.13 -14.10 4.91
N VAL A 908 13.44 -13.99 4.61
CA VAL A 908 14.51 -14.29 5.59
C VAL A 908 14.54 -13.28 6.72
N ILE A 909 14.30 -11.99 6.45
CA ILE A 909 14.30 -10.97 7.50
C ILE A 909 13.15 -11.16 8.50
N GLU A 910 12.03 -11.72 8.06
CA GLU A 910 10.83 -11.88 8.89
C GLU A 910 11.01 -12.92 10.00
N ILE A 911 11.82 -13.97 9.75
CA ILE A 911 12.08 -15.10 10.67
C ILE A 911 12.51 -14.63 12.07
N PRO A 912 13.61 -13.86 12.26
CA PRO A 912 14.06 -13.47 13.60
C PRO A 912 13.02 -12.62 14.36
N TYR A 913 12.29 -11.74 13.67
CA TYR A 913 11.29 -10.89 14.32
C TYR A 913 10.05 -11.69 14.76
N VAL A 914 9.58 -12.62 13.93
CA VAL A 914 8.49 -13.53 14.29
C VAL A 914 8.87 -14.43 15.46
N MET A 915 10.05 -15.06 15.41
CA MET A 915 10.52 -15.92 16.49
C MET A 915 10.65 -15.16 17.82
N ALA A 916 11.13 -13.91 17.78
CA ALA A 916 11.21 -13.05 18.96
C ALA A 916 9.82 -12.64 19.48
N ALA A 917 8.89 -12.28 18.61
CA ALA A 917 7.52 -11.91 18.98
C ALA A 917 6.77 -13.05 19.66
N VAL A 918 6.85 -14.27 19.10
CA VAL A 918 6.24 -15.47 19.69
C VAL A 918 6.89 -15.83 21.03
N LEU A 919 8.20 -15.63 21.16
CA LEU A 919 8.90 -15.85 22.43
C LEU A 919 8.40 -14.88 23.51
N VAL A 920 8.28 -13.59 23.18
CA VAL A 920 7.75 -12.55 24.08
C VAL A 920 6.31 -12.84 24.49
N PHE A 921 5.50 -13.43 23.61
CA PHE A 921 4.16 -13.89 23.94
C PHE A 921 4.17 -15.10 24.89
N LEU A 922 4.99 -16.12 24.62
CA LEU A 922 5.00 -17.37 25.39
C LEU A 922 5.60 -17.23 26.80
N ILE A 923 6.57 -16.33 27.01
CA ILE A 923 7.22 -16.13 28.31
C ILE A 923 6.21 -15.87 29.44
N PRO A 924 5.26 -14.91 29.33
CA PRO A 924 4.21 -14.74 30.33
C PRO A 924 3.10 -15.79 30.20
N PHE A 925 2.67 -16.13 28.98
CA PHE A 925 1.52 -17.00 28.74
C PHE A 925 1.70 -18.41 29.34
N PHE A 926 2.80 -19.09 28.99
CA PHE A 926 3.01 -20.49 29.33
C PHE A 926 2.97 -20.78 30.85
N PRO A 927 3.69 -20.03 31.71
CA PRO A 927 3.63 -20.26 33.15
C PRO A 927 2.33 -19.77 33.80
N LEU A 928 1.72 -18.67 33.33
CA LEU A 928 0.49 -18.14 33.93
C LEU A 928 -0.71 -19.08 33.77
N VAL A 929 -0.78 -19.78 32.63
CA VAL A 929 -1.80 -20.79 32.33
C VAL A 929 -1.58 -22.09 33.11
N GLY A 930 -0.42 -22.26 33.76
CA GLY A 930 -0.07 -23.44 34.54
C GLY A 930 0.64 -24.55 33.76
N PHE A 931 1.13 -24.27 32.54
CA PHE A 931 1.90 -25.25 31.76
C PHE A 931 3.34 -25.34 32.26
N THR A 932 3.87 -26.57 32.31
CA THR A 932 5.21 -26.86 32.82
C THR A 932 6.02 -27.70 31.83
N GLY A 933 7.35 -27.64 31.94
CA GLY A 933 8.28 -28.43 31.12
C GLY A 933 9.01 -27.62 30.05
N VAL A 934 10.35 -27.63 30.13
CA VAL A 934 11.22 -26.88 29.21
C VAL A 934 11.12 -27.38 27.77
N GLY A 935 11.04 -28.71 27.57
CA GLY A 935 10.86 -29.30 26.24
C GLY A 935 9.52 -28.93 25.61
N ALA A 936 8.44 -28.92 26.39
CA ALA A 936 7.12 -28.50 25.94
C ALA A 936 7.11 -27.02 25.54
N PHE A 937 7.73 -26.14 26.35
CA PHE A 937 7.86 -24.72 26.05
C PHE A 937 8.52 -24.46 24.68
N PHE A 938 9.71 -25.02 24.43
CA PHE A 938 10.42 -24.80 23.16
C PHE A 938 9.72 -25.44 21.96
N THR A 939 9.01 -26.56 22.17
CA THR A 939 8.22 -27.19 21.11
C THR A 939 7.02 -26.33 20.73
N CYS A 940 6.27 -25.82 21.72
CA CYS A 940 5.17 -24.87 21.50
C CYS A 940 5.67 -23.57 20.84
N TRP A 941 6.83 -23.06 21.24
CA TRP A 941 7.45 -21.90 20.62
C TRP A 941 7.77 -22.12 19.14
N LEU A 942 8.34 -23.27 18.79
CA LEU A 942 8.63 -23.60 17.39
C LEU A 942 7.34 -23.76 16.57
N VAL A 943 6.34 -24.48 17.09
CA VAL A 943 5.04 -24.69 16.42
C VAL A 943 4.33 -23.37 16.17
N LEU A 944 4.23 -22.49 17.16
CA LEU A 944 3.61 -21.17 17.00
C LEU A 944 4.43 -20.28 16.06
N SER A 945 5.77 -20.30 16.14
CA SER A 945 6.61 -19.50 15.24
C SER A 945 6.41 -19.89 13.78
N MET A 946 6.32 -21.19 13.49
CA MET A 946 6.06 -21.68 12.13
C MET A 946 4.66 -21.30 11.65
N HIS A 947 3.65 -21.35 12.53
CA HIS A 947 2.29 -20.91 12.20
C HIS A 947 2.23 -19.42 11.87
N VAL A 948 2.84 -18.57 12.70
CA VAL A 948 2.88 -17.12 12.49
C VAL A 948 3.65 -16.77 11.22
N LEU A 949 4.76 -17.48 10.94
CA LEU A 949 5.55 -17.28 9.73
C LEU A 949 4.77 -17.67 8.47
N HIS A 950 4.00 -18.78 8.52
CA HIS A 950 3.09 -19.15 7.45
C HIS A 950 2.07 -18.03 7.17
N GLN A 951 1.47 -17.47 8.21
CA GLN A 951 0.51 -16.36 8.08
C GLN A 951 1.14 -15.09 7.51
N ALA A 952 2.37 -14.75 7.93
CA ALA A 952 3.12 -13.63 7.35
C ALA A 952 3.35 -13.81 5.84
N TYR A 953 3.81 -14.99 5.40
CA TYR A 953 4.06 -15.25 3.98
C TYR A 953 2.79 -15.31 3.13
N MET A 954 1.68 -15.76 3.70
CA MET A 954 0.36 -15.69 3.03
C MET A 954 -0.06 -14.24 2.80
N ALA A 955 0.14 -13.35 3.77
CA ALA A 955 -0.11 -11.91 3.61
C ALA A 955 0.73 -11.31 2.49
N GLU A 956 2.03 -11.59 2.46
CA GLU A 956 2.94 -11.15 1.39
C GLU A 956 2.44 -11.60 0.01
N MET A 957 2.11 -12.88 -0.12
CA MET A 957 1.62 -13.46 -1.37
C MET A 957 0.37 -12.73 -1.88
N LEU A 958 -0.61 -12.48 -1.01
CA LEU A 958 -1.87 -11.84 -1.38
C LEU A 958 -1.68 -10.40 -1.86
N VAL A 959 -0.79 -9.63 -1.21
CA VAL A 959 -0.50 -8.24 -1.60
C VAL A 959 0.11 -8.17 -3.00
N PHE A 960 0.99 -9.10 -3.37
CA PHE A 960 1.59 -9.13 -4.71
C PHE A 960 0.68 -9.75 -5.78
N LEU A 961 -0.19 -10.69 -5.40
CA LEU A 961 -1.13 -11.37 -6.31
C LEU A 961 -2.31 -10.47 -6.69
N LEU A 962 -2.84 -9.70 -5.75
CA LEU A 962 -4.09 -8.96 -5.92
C LEU A 962 -3.86 -7.52 -6.38
N PRO A 963 -4.80 -6.89 -7.09
CA PRO A 963 -4.56 -5.61 -7.77
C PRO A 963 -4.54 -4.39 -6.85
N SER A 964 -5.20 -4.45 -5.68
CA SER A 964 -5.26 -3.36 -4.72
C SER A 964 -5.17 -3.90 -3.29
N LEU A 965 -4.84 -2.99 -2.36
CA LEU A 965 -4.78 -3.27 -0.93
C LEU A 965 -6.13 -3.73 -0.38
N GLU A 966 -7.23 -3.08 -0.79
CA GLU A 966 -8.56 -3.42 -0.26
C GLU A 966 -8.99 -4.83 -0.69
N VAL A 967 -8.68 -5.23 -1.93
CA VAL A 967 -9.00 -6.58 -2.40
C VAL A 967 -8.13 -7.62 -1.68
N ALA A 968 -6.86 -7.31 -1.37
CA ALA A 968 -5.99 -8.18 -0.60
C ALA A 968 -6.51 -8.42 0.83
N GLU A 969 -6.99 -7.37 1.50
CA GLU A 969 -7.61 -7.52 2.82
C GLU A 969 -8.91 -8.33 2.76
N ILE A 970 -9.79 -8.11 1.78
CA ILE A 970 -11.04 -8.88 1.63
C ILE A 970 -10.74 -10.37 1.43
N VAL A 971 -9.82 -10.71 0.52
CA VAL A 971 -9.45 -12.12 0.26
C VAL A 971 -8.70 -12.72 1.45
N GLY A 972 -7.89 -11.92 2.15
CA GLY A 972 -7.22 -12.32 3.38
C GLY A 972 -8.19 -12.67 4.49
N VAL A 973 -9.21 -11.83 4.72
CA VAL A 973 -10.29 -12.12 5.67
C VAL A 973 -11.01 -13.42 5.29
N LEU A 974 -11.32 -13.64 4.02
CA LEU A 974 -11.94 -14.89 3.57
C LEU A 974 -11.08 -16.12 3.92
N GLU A 975 -9.78 -16.06 3.65
CA GLU A 975 -8.83 -17.15 3.95
C GLU A 975 -8.72 -17.41 5.47
N THR A 976 -8.70 -16.34 6.27
CA THR A 976 -8.71 -16.42 7.72
C THR A 976 -9.99 -17.09 8.24
N LEU A 977 -11.16 -16.70 7.73
CA LEU A 977 -12.44 -17.26 8.14
C LEU A 977 -12.57 -18.75 7.78
N ILE A 978 -12.08 -19.14 6.60
CA ILE A 978 -11.99 -20.55 6.22
C ILE A 978 -11.07 -21.31 7.19
N SER A 979 -9.92 -20.72 7.54
CA SER A 979 -8.98 -21.33 8.48
C SER A 979 -9.56 -21.52 9.89
N TYR A 980 -10.39 -20.59 10.36
CA TYR A 980 -11.09 -20.70 11.64
C TYR A 980 -12.13 -21.83 11.61
N LEU A 981 -13.01 -21.83 10.61
CA LEU A 981 -14.09 -22.80 10.45
C LEU A 981 -13.55 -24.24 10.30
N PHE A 982 -12.42 -24.43 9.61
CA PHE A 982 -11.84 -25.73 9.35
C PHE A 982 -10.64 -26.07 10.24
N SER A 983 -10.48 -25.37 11.37
CA SER A 983 -9.40 -25.64 12.34
C SER A 983 -9.56 -26.97 13.11
N GLY A 984 -10.79 -27.48 13.22
CA GLY A 984 -11.12 -28.71 13.96
C GLY A 984 -11.50 -28.54 15.42
N PHE A 985 -11.56 -27.30 15.92
CA PHE A 985 -12.15 -26.99 17.24
C PHE A 985 -13.63 -26.65 17.12
N SER A 986 -13.97 -25.71 16.22
CA SER A 986 -15.32 -25.17 16.09
C SER A 986 -15.76 -25.16 14.61
N PRO A 987 -16.31 -26.27 14.06
CA PRO A 987 -16.76 -27.47 14.75
C PRO A 987 -15.66 -28.53 14.94
N PRO A 988 -15.91 -29.53 15.82
CA PRO A 988 -15.02 -30.66 15.98
C PRO A 988 -14.78 -31.42 14.66
N ALA A 989 -13.56 -31.87 14.43
CA ALA A 989 -13.21 -32.57 13.19
C ALA A 989 -14.07 -33.82 12.90
N SER A 990 -14.65 -34.45 13.93
CA SER A 990 -15.52 -35.62 13.80
C SER A 990 -16.92 -35.32 13.25
N THR A 991 -17.40 -34.09 13.37
CA THR A 991 -18.74 -33.67 12.93
C THR A 991 -18.74 -33.09 11.52
N LEU A 992 -17.56 -32.89 10.92
CA LEU A 992 -17.43 -32.34 9.57
C LEU A 992 -18.05 -33.26 8.51
N PRO A 993 -18.92 -32.74 7.61
CA PRO A 993 -19.47 -33.49 6.50
C PRO A 993 -18.38 -34.01 5.55
N SER A 994 -18.54 -35.26 5.07
CA SER A 994 -17.55 -35.89 4.16
C SER A 994 -17.17 -35.05 2.93
N ALA A 995 -18.07 -34.20 2.43
CA ALA A 995 -17.85 -33.33 1.29
C ALA A 995 -16.90 -32.14 1.57
N THR A 996 -16.77 -31.71 2.83
CA THR A 996 -15.95 -30.54 3.23
C THR A 996 -14.69 -30.93 4.02
N VAL A 997 -14.51 -32.21 4.35
CA VAL A 997 -13.32 -32.70 5.08
C VAL A 997 -12.00 -32.40 4.37
N TRP A 998 -11.96 -32.33 3.04
CA TRP A 998 -10.74 -31.97 2.32
C TRP A 998 -10.26 -30.54 2.62
N LEU A 999 -11.17 -29.62 2.99
CA LEU A 999 -10.80 -28.26 3.42
C LEU A 999 -10.08 -28.30 4.78
N TYR A 1000 -10.51 -29.18 5.68
CA TYR A 1000 -9.83 -29.43 6.95
C TYR A 1000 -8.41 -29.98 6.73
N ASP A 1001 -8.24 -30.90 5.77
CA ASP A 1001 -6.92 -31.50 5.47
C ASP A 1001 -5.92 -30.50 4.86
N ILE A 1002 -6.38 -29.52 4.09
CA ILE A 1002 -5.52 -28.50 3.46
C ILE A 1002 -5.22 -27.34 4.42
N THR A 1003 -6.07 -27.10 5.42
CA THR A 1003 -5.97 -25.95 6.33
C THR A 1003 -4.73 -26.08 7.24
N PRO A 1004 -3.74 -25.17 7.15
CA PRO A 1004 -2.52 -25.25 7.96
C PRO A 1004 -2.76 -25.07 9.46
N MET A 1005 -3.77 -24.26 9.83
CA MET A 1005 -4.13 -24.00 11.23
C MET A 1005 -4.49 -25.29 12.00
N THR A 1006 -5.12 -26.26 11.32
CA THR A 1006 -5.46 -27.57 11.86
C THR A 1006 -4.25 -28.28 12.46
N TYR A 1007 -3.13 -28.31 11.72
CA TYR A 1007 -1.92 -28.98 12.15
C TYR A 1007 -1.24 -28.25 13.30
N SER A 1008 -1.25 -26.91 13.28
CA SER A 1008 -0.70 -26.10 14.36
C SER A 1008 -1.48 -26.27 15.66
N LEU A 1009 -2.82 -26.28 15.59
CA LEU A 1009 -3.71 -26.53 16.71
C LEU A 1009 -3.50 -27.93 17.29
N ALA A 1010 -3.52 -28.96 16.44
CA ALA A 1010 -3.30 -30.34 16.86
C ALA A 1010 -1.92 -30.54 17.50
N ALA A 1011 -0.86 -29.97 16.90
CA ALA A 1011 0.49 -30.05 17.45
C ALA A 1011 0.59 -29.37 18.82
N PHE A 1012 0.06 -28.15 18.96
CA PHE A 1012 0.09 -27.42 20.24
C PHE A 1012 -0.70 -28.16 21.32
N SER A 1013 -1.93 -28.60 21.03
CA SER A 1013 -2.76 -29.36 21.96
C SER A 1013 -2.11 -30.69 22.37
N SER A 1014 -1.43 -31.38 21.43
CA SER A 1014 -0.75 -32.63 21.74
C SER A 1014 0.42 -32.47 22.72
N VAL A 1015 1.14 -31.35 22.66
CA VAL A 1015 2.27 -31.07 23.55
C VAL A 1015 1.78 -30.72 24.95
N VAL A 1016 0.69 -29.97 25.05
CA VAL A 1016 0.17 -29.45 26.31
C VAL A 1016 -0.72 -30.47 27.04
N PHE A 1017 -1.68 -31.07 26.34
CA PHE A 1017 -2.67 -31.97 26.93
C PHE A 1017 -2.34 -33.45 26.75
N GLY A 1018 -1.36 -33.79 25.90
CA GLY A 1018 -1.01 -35.18 25.58
C GLY A 1018 0.01 -35.84 26.50
N ALA A 1019 0.68 -35.09 27.37
CA ALA A 1019 1.73 -35.62 28.24
C ALA A 1019 1.14 -36.50 29.36
N CYS A 1020 1.61 -37.75 29.44
CA CYS A 1020 1.35 -38.65 30.55
C CYS A 1020 2.62 -39.44 30.88
N ASN A 1021 3.36 -38.99 31.89
CA ASN A 1021 4.49 -39.71 32.46
C ASN A 1021 4.03 -40.35 33.77
N ASP A 1022 4.13 -41.67 33.88
CA ASP A 1022 3.88 -42.47 35.10
C ASP A 1022 2.57 -42.14 35.88
N GLY A 1023 1.52 -41.70 35.19
CA GLY A 1023 0.17 -41.49 35.75
C GLY A 1023 -0.11 -40.11 36.37
N ASP A 1024 0.86 -39.21 36.42
CA ASP A 1024 0.77 -37.91 37.14
C ASP A 1024 0.62 -36.68 36.20
N GLY A 1025 0.36 -36.92 34.91
CA GLY A 1025 0.21 -35.87 33.89
C GLY A 1025 -1.25 -35.49 33.60
N ILE A 1026 -1.48 -34.24 33.19
CA ILE A 1026 -2.82 -33.71 32.84
C ILE A 1026 -3.55 -34.64 31.87
N GLY A 1027 -2.84 -35.20 30.87
CA GLY A 1027 -3.41 -36.10 29.87
C GLY A 1027 -3.98 -37.43 30.41
N CYS A 1028 -3.53 -37.92 31.57
CA CYS A 1028 -3.98 -39.18 32.18
C CYS A 1028 -5.06 -39.00 33.25
N THR A 1029 -5.51 -37.77 33.48
CA THR A 1029 -6.56 -37.51 34.46
C THR A 1029 -7.93 -37.90 33.88
N GLN A 1030 -8.81 -38.50 34.68
CA GLN A 1030 -10.19 -38.81 34.27
C GLN A 1030 -11.06 -37.55 34.33
N MET A 1031 -11.91 -37.37 33.32
CA MET A 1031 -12.81 -36.21 33.25
C MET A 1031 -13.97 -36.32 34.23
N THR A 1032 -14.36 -35.19 34.80
CA THR A 1032 -15.58 -35.03 35.60
C THR A 1032 -16.64 -34.23 34.83
N ASN A 1033 -17.92 -34.46 35.13
CA ASN A 1033 -19.08 -33.79 34.49
C ASN A 1033 -19.17 -33.98 32.97
N VAL A 1034 -18.94 -35.21 32.49
CA VAL A 1034 -19.05 -35.57 31.07
C VAL A 1034 -20.53 -35.61 30.64
N PRO A 1035 -20.90 -35.07 29.46
CA PRO A 1035 -22.27 -35.17 28.93
C PRO A 1035 -22.69 -36.63 28.71
N PRO A 1036 -23.98 -36.97 28.83
CA PRO A 1036 -24.47 -38.35 28.66
C PRO A 1036 -24.29 -38.95 27.25
N SER A 1037 -23.80 -38.17 26.29
CA SER A 1037 -23.42 -38.60 24.94
C SER A 1037 -22.03 -39.25 24.86
N LEU A 1038 -21.19 -39.14 25.91
CA LEU A 1038 -19.82 -39.63 25.95
C LEU A 1038 -19.61 -40.68 27.07
N PRO A 1039 -18.61 -41.59 26.96
CA PRO A 1039 -18.35 -42.61 27.97
C PRO A 1039 -17.87 -42.03 29.31
N ASP A 1040 -18.38 -42.57 30.43
CA ASP A 1040 -18.09 -42.09 31.79
C ASP A 1040 -16.60 -42.17 32.23
N ASN A 1041 -15.75 -42.93 31.52
CA ASN A 1041 -14.34 -43.18 31.87
C ASN A 1041 -13.31 -42.55 30.90
N ILE A 1042 -13.68 -41.51 30.16
CA ILE A 1042 -12.78 -40.88 29.18
C ILE A 1042 -11.66 -40.07 29.88
N THR A 1043 -10.41 -40.25 29.42
CA THR A 1043 -9.26 -39.46 29.90
C THR A 1043 -9.11 -38.14 29.15
N VAL A 1044 -8.40 -37.17 29.74
CA VAL A 1044 -8.09 -35.88 29.08
C VAL A 1044 -7.46 -36.06 27.71
N LYS A 1045 -6.50 -36.97 27.59
CA LYS A 1045 -5.86 -37.31 26.33
C LYS A 1045 -6.86 -37.83 25.29
N GLU A 1046 -7.77 -38.71 25.69
CA GLU A 1046 -8.74 -39.33 24.77
C GLU A 1046 -9.83 -38.37 24.29
N ALA A 1047 -10.19 -37.34 25.06
CA ALA A 1047 -11.16 -36.33 24.58
C ALA A 1047 -10.52 -35.09 23.94
N THR A 1048 -9.27 -34.74 24.26
CA THR A 1048 -8.53 -33.63 23.62
C THR A 1048 -7.80 -34.04 22.35
N MET A 1049 -7.51 -35.33 22.19
CA MET A 1049 -7.09 -35.92 20.92
C MET A 1049 -8.32 -36.58 20.32
N PRO A 1050 -9.11 -35.89 19.47
CA PRO A 1050 -10.22 -36.53 18.81
C PRO A 1050 -9.68 -37.74 18.04
N GLN A 1051 -10.55 -38.72 17.83
CA GLN A 1051 -10.45 -39.74 16.79
C GLN A 1051 -10.34 -39.08 15.40
N SER A 1052 -9.26 -38.34 15.13
CA SER A 1052 -8.75 -38.13 13.78
C SER A 1052 -8.60 -39.53 13.22
N ARG A 1053 -9.22 -39.79 12.06
CA ARG A 1053 -9.10 -41.09 11.37
C ARG A 1053 -7.65 -41.55 11.48
N GLY A 1054 -7.43 -42.57 12.30
CA GLY A 1054 -6.10 -42.98 12.71
C GLY A 1054 -5.33 -43.40 11.48
N ASN A 1055 -4.34 -42.61 11.06
CA ASN A 1055 -3.24 -43.05 10.18
C ASN A 1055 -2.23 -41.95 9.88
N VAL A 1056 -2.57 -40.66 9.98
CA VAL A 1056 -1.66 -39.58 9.54
C VAL A 1056 -0.78 -39.03 10.68
N TYR A 1057 -1.35 -38.81 11.88
CA TYR A 1057 -0.64 -38.10 12.96
C TYR A 1057 0.44 -38.95 13.69
N CYS A 1058 0.23 -40.26 13.85
CA CYS A 1058 1.25 -41.14 14.46
C CYS A 1058 2.52 -41.28 13.59
N ARG A 1059 2.43 -41.08 12.26
CA ARG A 1059 3.61 -41.13 11.37
C ARG A 1059 4.58 -39.96 11.58
N TYR A 1060 4.06 -38.77 11.86
CA TYR A 1060 4.90 -37.55 11.96
C TYR A 1060 5.48 -37.33 13.37
N ALA A 1061 4.71 -37.62 14.43
CA ALA A 1061 5.21 -37.50 15.81
C ALA A 1061 6.36 -38.48 16.11
N ALA A 1062 6.32 -39.70 15.53
CA ALA A 1062 7.39 -40.69 15.66
C ALA A 1062 8.67 -40.31 14.92
N SER A 1063 8.59 -39.43 13.91
CA SER A 1063 9.73 -39.00 13.09
C SER A 1063 10.55 -37.91 13.78
N PHE A 1064 9.91 -37.02 14.54
CA PHE A 1064 10.60 -35.91 15.25
C PHE A 1064 11.34 -36.37 16.52
N SER A 1065 10.90 -37.46 17.17
CA SER A 1065 11.62 -38.01 18.34
C SER A 1065 12.80 -38.91 17.97
N ALA A 1066 12.98 -39.25 16.68
CA ALA A 1066 14.05 -40.13 16.19
C ALA A 1066 15.32 -39.39 15.74
N GLY A 1067 15.30 -38.06 15.70
CA GLY A 1067 16.38 -37.20 15.16
C GLY A 1067 17.59 -36.97 16.08
N GLY A 1068 17.86 -37.88 17.01
CA GLY A 1068 18.99 -37.80 17.96
C GLY A 1068 19.92 -38.99 17.87
N GLN A 1069 20.48 -39.29 16.69
CA GLN A 1069 21.55 -40.29 16.54
C GLN A 1069 22.88 -39.62 16.18
N GLY A 1070 23.80 -39.59 17.14
CA GLY A 1070 25.18 -39.22 16.88
C GLY A 1070 26.02 -39.06 18.15
N THR A 1071 26.19 -40.12 18.95
CA THR A 1071 27.46 -40.52 19.62
C THR A 1071 27.22 -41.63 20.65
N GLN A 1072 28.13 -42.60 20.66
CA GLN A 1072 28.12 -43.80 21.50
C GLN A 1072 28.43 -43.46 22.96
N LEU A 1073 27.63 -43.95 23.92
CA LEU A 1073 28.06 -44.32 25.28
C LEU A 1073 26.99 -45.21 25.95
N ALA A 1074 27.45 -46.29 26.60
CA ALA A 1074 26.65 -47.38 27.13
C ALA A 1074 26.07 -47.09 28.53
N ASN A 1075 24.77 -47.37 28.77
CA ASN A 1075 24.24 -47.65 30.12
C ASN A 1075 22.82 -48.30 30.07
N PRO A 1076 22.35 -48.98 31.14
CA PRO A 1076 21.19 -49.87 31.13
C PRO A 1076 19.88 -49.10 31.33
N GLN A 1077 19.43 -48.38 30.30
CA GLN A 1077 18.05 -47.88 30.21
C GLN A 1077 17.30 -48.40 28.98
N ARG A 1078 17.93 -49.26 28.17
CA ARG A 1078 17.34 -49.85 26.96
C ARG A 1078 16.11 -50.73 27.21
N VAL A 1079 15.91 -51.24 28.43
CA VAL A 1079 14.78 -52.14 28.75
C VAL A 1079 13.46 -51.39 28.98
N LYS A 1080 13.46 -50.07 29.21
CA LYS A 1080 12.22 -49.27 29.33
C LYS A 1080 11.71 -48.69 28.00
N PHE A 1081 12.54 -48.63 26.97
CA PHE A 1081 12.17 -48.03 25.66
C PHE A 1081 11.65 -49.04 24.62
N GLU A 1082 11.96 -50.34 24.76
CA GLU A 1082 11.40 -51.40 23.90
C GLU A 1082 9.93 -51.76 24.21
N ALA A 1083 9.44 -51.40 25.41
CA ALA A 1083 8.06 -51.69 25.82
C ALA A 1083 7.02 -50.80 25.11
N ILE A 1084 7.37 -49.57 24.74
CA ILE A 1084 6.46 -48.62 24.08
C ILE A 1084 6.42 -48.85 22.56
N SER A 1085 7.50 -49.37 21.97
CA SER A 1085 7.57 -49.68 20.53
C SER A 1085 6.77 -50.92 20.12
N ARG A 1086 6.54 -51.88 21.03
CA ARG A 1086 5.82 -53.13 20.70
C ARG A 1086 4.30 -52.96 20.63
N GLN A 1087 3.73 -51.95 21.29
CA GLN A 1087 2.28 -51.81 21.40
C GLN A 1087 1.63 -51.14 20.17
N CYS A 1088 2.43 -50.57 19.25
CA CYS A 1088 1.96 -49.94 18.01
C CYS A 1088 2.16 -50.82 16.75
N GLN A 1089 2.72 -52.02 16.87
CA GLN A 1089 3.17 -52.82 15.72
C GLN A 1089 2.17 -53.88 15.22
N ASP A 1090 1.08 -54.15 15.96
CA ASP A 1090 0.22 -55.32 15.71
C ASP A 1090 -0.99 -55.07 14.77
N GLU A 1091 -1.22 -53.86 14.23
CA GLU A 1091 -2.42 -53.55 13.42
C GLU A 1091 -2.17 -52.76 12.12
N ILE A 1092 -1.17 -53.13 11.29
CA ILE A 1092 -1.00 -52.50 9.96
C ILE A 1092 -0.82 -53.54 8.85
N ILE A 1093 -1.89 -53.79 8.10
CA ILE A 1093 -1.87 -54.36 6.75
C ILE A 1093 -1.85 -53.17 5.76
N VAL A 1094 -0.78 -53.05 4.99
CA VAL A 1094 -0.51 -51.94 4.07
C VAL A 1094 -1.37 -52.05 2.80
N LYS A 1095 -2.01 -50.93 2.39
CA LYS A 1095 -2.40 -50.65 1.01
C LYS A 1095 -1.88 -49.26 0.60
N ASP A 1096 -1.07 -49.24 -0.45
CA ASP A 1096 -0.48 -48.06 -1.06
C ASP A 1096 -1.53 -47.23 -1.84
N VAL A 1097 -1.45 -45.89 -1.72
CA VAL A 1097 -2.05 -44.93 -2.67
C VAL A 1097 -0.97 -43.90 -3.03
N GLY A 1098 -0.73 -43.77 -4.33
CA GLY A 1098 0.48 -43.22 -4.94
C GLY A 1098 0.60 -41.69 -4.96
N ILE A 1099 1.86 -41.26 -4.91
CA ILE A 1099 2.36 -39.87 -4.95
C ILE A 1099 2.62 -39.39 -6.40
N ASP A 1100 2.40 -40.25 -7.40
CA ASP A 1100 2.79 -39.97 -8.79
C ASP A 1100 1.92 -38.91 -9.51
N HIS A 1101 0.72 -38.60 -9.00
CA HIS A 1101 -0.20 -37.70 -9.70
C HIS A 1101 0.10 -36.20 -9.52
N ILE A 1102 0.82 -35.82 -8.45
CA ILE A 1102 1.12 -34.41 -8.13
C ILE A 1102 2.38 -33.92 -8.86
N ILE A 1103 3.34 -34.81 -9.14
CA ILE A 1103 4.57 -34.47 -9.87
C ILE A 1103 4.28 -34.22 -11.36
N SER A 1104 3.23 -34.82 -11.91
CA SER A 1104 2.84 -34.59 -13.31
C SER A 1104 2.23 -33.21 -13.59
N LEU A 1105 1.67 -32.52 -12.59
CA LEU A 1105 1.08 -31.19 -12.78
C LEU A 1105 2.11 -30.06 -12.77
N ILE A 1106 3.30 -30.29 -12.22
CA ILE A 1106 4.38 -29.28 -12.12
C ILE A 1106 5.17 -29.15 -13.44
N CYS A 1107 5.00 -30.07 -14.39
CA CYS A 1107 5.76 -30.09 -15.65
C CYS A 1107 5.01 -29.57 -16.89
N VAL A 1108 3.75 -29.12 -16.81
CA VAL A 1108 3.04 -28.51 -17.94
C VAL A 1108 3.10 -26.99 -17.83
N GLY A 1109 4.25 -26.42 -18.18
CA GLY A 1109 4.40 -24.96 -18.08
C GLY A 1109 5.73 -24.37 -18.54
N ARG A 1110 6.48 -24.98 -19.46
CA ARG A 1110 7.60 -24.29 -20.14
C ARG A 1110 7.72 -24.70 -21.61
N GLY A 1111 7.38 -23.76 -22.48
CA GLY A 1111 7.83 -23.75 -23.87
C GLY A 1111 9.34 -23.48 -23.93
N GLN A 1112 10.04 -24.42 -24.56
CA GLN A 1112 11.34 -24.31 -25.27
C GLN A 1112 12.55 -23.63 -24.59
N SER A 1113 13.59 -24.41 -24.32
CA SER A 1113 14.86 -24.35 -25.09
C SER A 1113 15.63 -25.68 -24.99
N ALA A 1114 16.29 -26.06 -26.07
CA ALA A 1114 16.87 -27.39 -26.27
C ALA A 1114 18.37 -27.42 -25.92
N THR A 1115 18.74 -27.49 -24.64
CA THR A 1115 20.14 -27.75 -24.22
C THR A 1115 20.22 -28.29 -22.78
N THR A 1116 19.50 -29.37 -22.45
CA THR A 1116 19.80 -30.13 -21.20
C THR A 1116 19.31 -31.58 -21.28
N ARG A 1117 19.84 -32.36 -22.23
CA ARG A 1117 19.75 -33.83 -22.20
C ARG A 1117 21.15 -34.39 -21.93
N GLN A 1118 21.55 -34.47 -20.66
CA GLN A 1118 22.68 -35.35 -20.29
C GLN A 1118 22.80 -35.71 -18.79
N HIS A 1119 21.93 -35.24 -17.91
CA HIS A 1119 21.97 -35.60 -16.48
C HIS A 1119 20.62 -36.13 -15.98
N CYS A 1120 20.25 -37.34 -16.41
CA CYS A 1120 19.26 -38.19 -15.74
C CYS A 1120 19.33 -39.61 -16.32
N ALA A 1121 20.46 -40.27 -16.12
CA ALA A 1121 20.58 -41.72 -16.28
C ALA A 1121 21.70 -42.17 -15.35
N LEU A 1122 21.36 -42.76 -14.20
CA LEU A 1122 22.17 -43.70 -13.40
C LEU A 1122 21.50 -43.96 -12.04
N ALA A 1123 20.80 -45.10 -11.94
CA ALA A 1123 20.48 -45.93 -10.76
C ALA A 1123 19.31 -46.86 -11.19
N GLY A 1124 19.53 -48.07 -11.71
CA GLY A 1124 20.08 -49.27 -11.04
C GLY A 1124 18.90 -50.15 -10.56
N SER A 1125 18.29 -51.00 -11.39
CA SER A 1125 18.60 -52.44 -11.63
C SER A 1125 18.53 -53.35 -10.38
N ASP A 1126 17.46 -54.14 -10.24
CA ASP A 1126 17.50 -55.63 -10.21
C ASP A 1126 16.09 -56.29 -10.10
N PRO A 1127 15.93 -57.59 -10.44
CA PRO A 1127 14.73 -58.17 -11.09
C PRO A 1127 13.99 -59.27 -10.30
N GLY A 1128 12.75 -59.61 -10.70
CA GLY A 1128 12.10 -60.87 -10.29
C GLY A 1128 10.61 -61.04 -10.64
N ALA A 1129 10.34 -61.89 -11.65
CA ALA A 1129 9.20 -62.80 -11.95
C ALA A 1129 7.83 -62.59 -11.25
N TYR A 1130 6.63 -62.66 -11.87
CA TYR A 1130 6.00 -63.65 -12.79
C TYR A 1130 4.58 -63.12 -13.24
N PRO A 1131 3.70 -63.83 -14.00
CA PRO A 1131 3.12 -63.32 -15.26
C PRO A 1131 1.57 -63.19 -15.31
N GLY A 1132 1.08 -62.52 -16.36
CA GLY A 1132 -0.04 -63.03 -17.18
C GLY A 1132 -1.45 -62.46 -16.99
N THR A 1133 -2.15 -62.37 -18.14
CA THR A 1133 -3.57 -62.03 -18.42
C THR A 1133 -3.86 -60.52 -18.50
N GLY A 1134 -4.38 -59.93 -19.58
CA GLY A 1134 -5.00 -60.42 -20.81
C GLY A 1134 -6.46 -59.97 -20.88
N ALA A 1135 -6.74 -58.89 -21.62
CA ALA A 1135 -8.02 -58.47 -22.24
C ALA A 1135 -7.89 -56.99 -22.66
N ASP A 1136 -7.77 -56.67 -23.95
CA ASP A 1136 -8.88 -56.27 -24.85
C ASP A 1136 -9.52 -54.92 -24.46
N ALA A 1137 -9.78 -53.92 -25.30
CA ALA A 1137 -9.57 -53.67 -26.72
C ALA A 1137 -10.01 -52.21 -27.01
N ASN A 1138 -9.56 -51.67 -28.16
CA ASN A 1138 -10.21 -50.65 -29.03
C ASN A 1138 -10.08 -49.15 -28.67
N LEU A 1139 -9.28 -48.40 -29.46
CA LEU A 1139 -9.62 -47.62 -30.69
C LEU A 1139 -10.25 -46.26 -30.32
N ASP A 1140 -10.00 -45.09 -30.92
CA ASP A 1140 -9.14 -44.49 -31.97
C ASP A 1140 -9.36 -42.96 -31.76
N ALA A 1141 -8.39 -42.05 -31.74
CA ALA A 1141 -7.62 -41.50 -32.85
C ALA A 1141 -8.48 -40.99 -34.04
N GLU A 1142 -8.74 -39.68 -34.12
CA GLU A 1142 -8.81 -39.02 -35.43
C GLU A 1142 -8.46 -37.51 -35.38
N LEU A 1143 -7.50 -37.16 -36.23
CA LEU A 1143 -7.10 -35.82 -36.65
C LEU A 1143 -8.20 -35.15 -37.49
N LEU A 1144 -8.20 -33.81 -37.57
CA LEU A 1144 -8.02 -33.10 -38.85
C LEU A 1144 -7.97 -31.56 -38.67
N GLU A 1145 -6.94 -30.98 -39.29
CA GLU A 1145 -6.85 -29.57 -39.65
C GLU A 1145 -7.92 -29.18 -40.67
N GLN A 1146 -8.38 -27.92 -40.63
CA GLN A 1146 -8.50 -27.05 -41.82
C GLN A 1146 -8.89 -25.60 -41.45
N LYS A 1147 -8.03 -24.64 -41.81
CA LYS A 1147 -8.37 -23.24 -42.16
C LYS A 1147 -9.03 -23.21 -43.56
N PRO A 1148 -9.44 -22.06 -44.15
CA PRO A 1148 -10.04 -20.81 -43.63
C PRO A 1148 -11.25 -20.33 -44.48
N SER A 1149 -12.11 -19.43 -43.98
CA SER A 1149 -12.82 -18.39 -44.79
C SER A 1149 -13.84 -17.61 -43.96
N GLU A 1150 -13.86 -16.28 -44.21
CA GLU A 1150 -14.78 -15.21 -43.75
C GLU A 1150 -14.61 -14.63 -42.34
#